data_AF-A0A4Q2X772-F1
#
_entry.id   AF-A0A4Q2X772-F1
#
_cell.length_a   1.000
_cell.length_b   1.000
_cell.length_c   1.000
_cell.angle_alpha   90.00
_cell.angle_beta   90.00
_cell.angle_gamma   90.00
#
_symmetry.space_group_name_H-M   'P 1'
#
loop_
_entity.id
_entity.type
_entity.pdbx_description
1 polymer ?
#
loop_
_entity_poly.entity_id
_entity_poly.type
_entity_poly.pdbx_seq_one_letter_code
_entity_poly.pdbx_strand_id
1 'polypeptide(L)'
;MRFHPALLAFLATTAVSPCATFTWTGTTDGNWNTAANWSGGIPASAGTTELVFDNAVQPSTINNITGGLTLNSLTIGTVSPARNFTGNLLTFAGTSPQITRANGTGNVFIGNNVQLDASVRFVAPVPFTSQIGIAGIVSGTGGIIAHEGISVLSGANTYTGATVVRDKALFAAAGGGVAATSGISVETGGEFQLLKSTFVNRPLTLSGGLTSSAKQNVVFGGTSPSCNYSGAISVTGDSEIRAFTGTNSSLENRVDFPVTGAVTLAGGNLTASTSGPGNSLRFTSVITGTGDLTAESSNGILTFEGINVNGKVSSTGTGECTVKTLAGNGLLEIDADSDFSGMILTGAVSGNRNISVLSGLLELENGANSFTGSITLAEDGFLTAQENASLGVTSNPIVFNNGGLLTFTSSGNLANPITTTRSSGVFSSPGFSGTISSTISGSGGFGFVNFGQNAIYTLTGTNTFQGGLDIGTGAIIAFSQDSNLGAAGGVVRFSGGSLSLPPTFATLSRPIEVTGGSISASTGVTHQLTGNLSGQGRFVLGGGATFVLAGASSFTGQLAVIGQNGSAPSVVVVDSDARLGAPSATLQLGEQSGIFVRPGRLKAMGDLNISATRNTTYRAATVDTNGFNITFNQPLSGRGLNKVGAGVLRLNTANPDTSGENDVTISQGILRLGINNAFGTRARVASMSGDAVLDLNGFAAELATLENIESSTEIRLGSGQLT
;
A
#
# COMPACT_ATOMS: atom_id res chain seq x y z
N MET A 1 -40.47 21.49 -45.03
CA MET A 1 -41.86 21.72 -45.51
C MET A 1 -42.17 20.75 -46.64
N ARG A 2 -43.11 19.83 -46.40
CA ARG A 2 -44.11 19.27 -47.34
C ARG A 2 -44.89 18.20 -46.57
N PHE A 3 -46.05 18.58 -46.05
CA PHE A 3 -47.11 17.68 -45.60
C PHE A 3 -47.81 17.06 -46.82
N HIS A 4 -48.28 15.82 -46.72
CA HIS A 4 -49.49 15.23 -47.35
C HIS A 4 -49.88 13.93 -46.58
N PRO A 5 -51.16 13.54 -46.57
CA PRO A 5 -51.90 13.23 -45.34
C PRO A 5 -52.19 11.74 -45.09
N ALA A 6 -52.56 11.47 -43.84
CA ALA A 6 -52.85 10.17 -43.24
C ALA A 6 -54.06 9.46 -43.87
N LEU A 7 -53.87 8.17 -44.16
CA LEU A 7 -54.93 7.19 -44.36
C LEU A 7 -55.45 6.77 -42.98
N LEU A 8 -56.67 7.17 -42.64
CA LEU A 8 -57.36 6.82 -41.39
C LEU A 8 -57.85 5.37 -41.49
N ALA A 9 -57.04 4.42 -41.03
CA ALA A 9 -57.48 3.05 -40.83
C ALA A 9 -58.37 2.99 -39.58
N PHE A 10 -59.61 2.56 -39.77
CA PHE A 10 -60.62 2.33 -38.74
C PHE A 10 -60.12 1.23 -37.79
N LEU A 11 -59.50 1.60 -36.66
CA LEU A 11 -59.20 0.68 -35.58
C LEU A 11 -60.52 0.25 -34.95
N ALA A 12 -60.94 -0.98 -35.23
CA ALA A 12 -61.89 -1.67 -34.37
C ALA A 12 -61.21 -1.88 -33.01
N THR A 13 -61.43 -0.95 -32.08
CA THR A 13 -61.09 -1.14 -30.67
C THR A 13 -61.96 -2.27 -30.13
N THR A 14 -61.41 -3.48 -30.03
CA THR A 14 -61.99 -4.53 -29.19
C THR A 14 -62.08 -3.97 -27.78
N ALA A 15 -63.30 -3.73 -27.30
CA ALA A 15 -63.53 -3.32 -25.92
C ALA A 15 -62.83 -4.33 -25.01
N VAL A 16 -61.90 -3.85 -24.19
CA VAL A 16 -61.25 -4.65 -23.16
C VAL A 16 -62.33 -4.98 -22.13
N SER A 17 -62.58 -6.27 -21.88
CA SER A 17 -63.51 -6.69 -20.82
C SER A 17 -63.10 -6.04 -19.49
N PRO A 18 -64.03 -5.44 -18.74
CA PRO A 18 -63.71 -4.79 -17.47
C PRO A 18 -63.19 -5.81 -16.45
N CYS A 19 -62.20 -5.40 -15.66
CA CYS A 19 -61.71 -6.19 -14.53
C CYS A 19 -62.83 -6.41 -13.50
N ALA A 20 -62.89 -7.60 -12.92
CA ALA A 20 -63.84 -7.93 -11.85
C ALA A 20 -63.08 -7.89 -10.51
N THR A 21 -63.32 -6.84 -9.73
CA THR A 21 -62.64 -6.64 -8.43
C THR A 21 -63.46 -7.21 -7.28
N PHE A 22 -62.83 -8.06 -6.47
CA PHE A 22 -63.39 -8.66 -5.25
C PHE A 22 -62.59 -8.18 -4.05
N THR A 23 -63.23 -7.50 -3.11
CA THR A 23 -62.56 -6.94 -1.93
C THR A 23 -62.86 -7.77 -0.68
N TRP A 24 -61.83 -8.25 0.00
CA TRP A 24 -61.96 -9.00 1.25
C TRP A 24 -62.59 -8.10 2.32
N THR A 25 -63.58 -8.63 3.02
CA THR A 25 -64.19 -8.04 4.22
C THR A 25 -63.93 -8.91 5.45
N GLY A 26 -63.81 -10.24 5.26
CA GLY A 26 -63.47 -11.21 6.30
C GLY A 26 -64.46 -11.28 7.47
N THR A 27 -65.72 -10.90 7.26
CA THR A 27 -66.71 -10.72 8.33
C THR A 27 -67.20 -12.01 8.97
N THR A 28 -66.95 -13.17 8.36
CA THR A 28 -67.48 -14.46 8.82
C THR A 28 -66.37 -15.41 9.27
N ASP A 29 -65.41 -15.71 8.40
CA ASP A 29 -64.31 -16.64 8.68
C ASP A 29 -63.09 -16.35 7.77
N GLY A 30 -62.06 -17.19 7.81
CA GLY A 30 -60.86 -17.07 6.97
C GLY A 30 -60.97 -17.71 5.58
N ASN A 31 -62.15 -18.21 5.18
CA ASN A 31 -62.32 -19.02 3.97
C ASN A 31 -62.71 -18.18 2.76
N TRP A 32 -62.09 -18.42 1.61
CA TRP A 32 -62.36 -17.68 0.38
C TRP A 32 -63.69 -18.09 -0.30
N ASN A 33 -64.21 -19.30 -0.04
CA ASN A 33 -65.48 -19.77 -0.60
C ASN A 33 -66.74 -19.25 0.15
N THR A 34 -66.56 -18.51 1.25
CA THR A 34 -67.66 -17.88 1.99
C THR A 34 -68.01 -16.54 1.34
N ALA A 35 -69.15 -16.48 0.64
CA ALA A 35 -69.58 -15.29 -0.11
C ALA A 35 -69.61 -13.99 0.71
N ALA A 36 -69.98 -14.08 1.99
CA ALA A 36 -70.08 -12.93 2.89
C ALA A 36 -68.73 -12.27 3.23
N ASN A 37 -67.61 -12.98 3.03
CA ASN A 37 -66.27 -12.44 3.25
C ASN A 37 -65.79 -11.53 2.10
N TRP A 38 -66.60 -11.31 1.07
CA TRP A 38 -66.21 -10.56 -0.12
C TRP A 38 -67.26 -9.52 -0.51
N SER A 39 -66.80 -8.29 -0.76
CA SER A 39 -67.53 -7.35 -1.61
C SER A 39 -67.40 -7.83 -3.05
N GLY A 40 -68.52 -8.15 -3.69
CA GLY A 40 -68.60 -8.74 -5.04
C GLY A 40 -69.03 -10.22 -5.07
N GLY A 41 -69.19 -10.87 -3.91
CA GLY A 41 -69.48 -12.31 -3.81
C GLY A 41 -68.24 -13.18 -3.91
N ILE A 42 -68.41 -14.51 -4.01
CA ILE A 42 -67.27 -15.44 -4.13
C ILE A 42 -66.46 -15.06 -5.40
N PRO A 43 -65.13 -14.89 -5.31
CA PRO A 43 -64.31 -14.54 -6.46
C PRO A 43 -64.48 -15.51 -7.62
N ALA A 44 -64.81 -14.96 -8.79
CA ALA A 44 -64.89 -15.73 -10.03
C ALA A 44 -63.47 -16.05 -10.53
N SER A 45 -63.27 -17.24 -11.10
CA SER A 45 -61.97 -17.64 -11.68
C SER A 45 -61.84 -17.11 -13.11
N ALA A 46 -61.01 -16.08 -13.33
CA ALA A 46 -60.77 -15.48 -14.65
C ALA A 46 -59.44 -14.72 -14.70
N GLY A 47 -58.84 -14.59 -15.89
CA GLY A 47 -57.65 -13.77 -16.13
C GLY A 47 -57.89 -12.24 -16.01
N THR A 48 -59.07 -11.83 -15.57
CA THR A 48 -59.48 -10.44 -15.28
C THR A 48 -59.96 -10.28 -13.83
N THR A 49 -59.80 -11.30 -12.99
CA THR A 49 -60.20 -11.25 -11.58
C THR A 49 -59.14 -10.51 -10.77
N GLU A 50 -59.56 -9.56 -9.95
CA GLU A 50 -58.69 -8.82 -9.05
C GLU A 50 -59.13 -9.05 -7.60
N LEU A 51 -58.18 -9.38 -6.73
CA LEU A 51 -58.43 -9.52 -5.31
C LEU A 51 -57.80 -8.37 -4.55
N VAL A 52 -58.55 -7.77 -3.63
CA VAL A 52 -58.08 -6.68 -2.77
C VAL A 52 -58.25 -7.04 -1.29
N PHE A 53 -57.14 -7.11 -0.57
CA PHE A 53 -57.08 -7.27 0.88
C PHE A 53 -56.59 -5.96 1.51
N ASP A 54 -57.52 -5.05 1.79
CA ASP A 54 -57.22 -3.76 2.42
C ASP A 54 -58.01 -3.59 3.72
N ASN A 55 -57.79 -4.52 4.65
CA ASN A 55 -58.35 -4.49 6.00
C ASN A 55 -57.49 -5.28 6.99
N ALA A 56 -57.77 -5.12 8.29
CA ALA A 56 -57.05 -5.77 9.38
C ALA A 56 -57.62 -7.12 9.83
N VAL A 57 -58.71 -7.58 9.25
CA VAL A 57 -59.50 -8.73 9.72
C VAL A 57 -59.02 -10.03 9.05
N GLN A 58 -59.04 -11.11 9.82
CA GLN A 58 -58.61 -12.47 9.41
C GLN A 58 -57.27 -12.45 8.66
N PRO A 59 -56.14 -12.11 9.33
CA PRO A 59 -54.83 -11.97 8.68
C PRO A 59 -54.26 -13.31 8.16
N SER A 60 -54.82 -14.45 8.56
CA SER A 60 -54.54 -15.74 7.96
C SER A 60 -55.79 -16.20 7.21
N THR A 61 -55.67 -16.37 5.88
CA THR A 61 -56.80 -16.79 5.04
C THR A 61 -56.45 -18.01 4.22
N ILE A 62 -57.48 -18.79 3.87
CA ILE A 62 -57.35 -20.05 3.15
C ILE A 62 -58.14 -19.94 1.85
N ASN A 63 -57.45 -20.03 0.72
CA ASN A 63 -58.09 -20.26 -0.57
C ASN A 63 -58.62 -21.70 -0.59
N ASN A 64 -59.90 -21.87 -0.28
CA ASN A 64 -60.59 -23.16 -0.32
C ASN A 64 -61.59 -23.25 -1.49
N ILE A 65 -61.44 -22.41 -2.52
CA ILE A 65 -62.25 -22.48 -3.75
C ILE A 65 -61.85 -23.75 -4.53
N THR A 66 -62.84 -24.60 -4.82
CA THR A 66 -62.63 -25.89 -5.51
C THR A 66 -61.99 -25.67 -6.88
N GLY A 67 -60.90 -26.40 -7.16
CA GLY A 67 -60.15 -26.27 -8.43
C GLY A 67 -59.12 -25.14 -8.47
N GLY A 68 -59.01 -24.34 -7.41
CA GLY A 68 -58.12 -23.17 -7.38
C GLY A 68 -58.78 -21.92 -7.96
N LEU A 69 -57.99 -20.86 -8.12
CA LEU A 69 -58.47 -19.57 -8.61
C LEU A 69 -57.52 -19.02 -9.67
N THR A 70 -58.05 -18.71 -10.86
CA THR A 70 -57.36 -17.89 -11.85
C THR A 70 -57.64 -16.41 -11.59
N LEU A 71 -56.60 -15.58 -11.56
CA LEU A 71 -56.68 -14.16 -11.28
C LEU A 71 -55.64 -13.35 -12.06
N ASN A 72 -55.92 -12.06 -12.23
CA ASN A 72 -54.97 -11.09 -12.75
C ASN A 72 -54.16 -10.44 -11.63
N SER A 73 -54.81 -10.01 -10.54
CA SER A 73 -54.12 -9.27 -9.48
C SER A 73 -54.48 -9.71 -8.07
N LEU A 74 -53.48 -9.71 -7.20
CA LEU A 74 -53.63 -9.85 -5.74
C LEU A 74 -53.02 -8.63 -5.09
N THR A 75 -53.86 -7.74 -4.57
CA THR A 75 -53.45 -6.50 -3.92
C THR A 75 -53.65 -6.60 -2.41
N ILE A 76 -52.59 -6.38 -1.66
CA ILE A 76 -52.57 -6.22 -0.21
C ILE A 76 -52.39 -4.73 0.08
N GLY A 77 -53.48 -4.07 0.44
CA GLY A 77 -53.51 -2.62 0.60
C GLY A 77 -52.82 -2.12 1.88
N THR A 78 -52.80 -0.80 2.04
CA THR A 78 -52.03 -0.11 3.09
C THR A 78 -52.51 -0.41 4.51
N VAL A 79 -53.80 -0.72 4.71
CA VAL A 79 -54.35 -1.04 6.04
C VAL A 79 -54.28 -2.53 6.40
N SER A 80 -53.74 -3.38 5.50
CA SER A 80 -53.53 -4.79 5.84
C SER A 80 -52.30 -5.00 6.74
N PRO A 81 -52.40 -5.82 7.81
CA PRO A 81 -51.26 -6.23 8.63
C PRO A 81 -50.39 -7.27 7.89
N ALA A 82 -49.41 -7.84 8.60
CA ALA A 82 -48.76 -9.07 8.14
C ALA A 82 -49.82 -10.14 7.86
N ARG A 83 -49.76 -10.75 6.68
CA ARG A 83 -50.85 -11.59 6.16
C ARG A 83 -50.32 -12.90 5.60
N ASN A 84 -51.00 -13.99 5.93
CA ASN A 84 -50.68 -15.34 5.47
C ASN A 84 -51.81 -15.86 4.56
N PHE A 85 -51.44 -16.39 3.40
CA PHE A 85 -52.32 -17.06 2.45
C PHE A 85 -51.92 -18.53 2.36
N THR A 86 -52.89 -19.44 2.47
CA THR A 86 -52.68 -20.88 2.27
C THR A 86 -53.81 -21.51 1.46
N GLY A 87 -53.72 -22.80 1.14
CA GLY A 87 -54.78 -23.55 0.46
C GLY A 87 -54.50 -23.83 -1.02
N ASN A 88 -55.57 -23.84 -1.82
CA ASN A 88 -55.60 -24.27 -3.22
C ASN A 88 -54.78 -23.36 -4.15
N LEU A 89 -54.50 -23.86 -5.36
CA LEU A 89 -53.70 -23.21 -6.41
C LEU A 89 -54.20 -21.79 -6.74
N LEU A 90 -53.25 -20.87 -6.90
CA LEU A 90 -53.47 -19.54 -7.49
C LEU A 90 -52.81 -19.48 -8.87
N THR A 91 -53.59 -19.29 -9.93
CA THR A 91 -53.10 -19.17 -11.30
C THR A 91 -53.14 -17.71 -11.75
N PHE A 92 -51.98 -17.12 -12.01
CA PHE A 92 -51.89 -15.75 -12.50
C PHE A 92 -51.89 -15.73 -14.03
N ALA A 93 -52.89 -15.10 -14.62
CA ALA A 93 -53.14 -15.06 -16.06
C ALA A 93 -53.67 -13.69 -16.52
N GLY A 94 -53.86 -13.55 -17.83
CA GLY A 94 -54.35 -12.30 -18.44
C GLY A 94 -53.24 -11.31 -18.76
N THR A 95 -53.58 -10.02 -18.87
CA THR A 95 -52.64 -8.98 -19.26
C THR A 95 -51.92 -8.45 -18.03
N SER A 96 -50.59 -8.56 -17.99
CA SER A 96 -49.72 -7.98 -16.94
C SER A 96 -50.12 -8.32 -15.49
N PRO A 97 -50.29 -9.60 -15.12
CA PRO A 97 -50.74 -9.99 -13.79
C PRO A 97 -49.78 -9.56 -12.67
N GLN A 98 -50.29 -9.21 -11.49
CA GLN A 98 -49.51 -8.59 -10.41
C GLN A 98 -49.83 -9.12 -9.01
N ILE A 99 -48.81 -9.15 -8.15
CA ILE A 99 -48.95 -9.31 -6.70
C ILE A 99 -48.38 -8.05 -6.06
N THR A 100 -49.24 -7.28 -5.42
CA THR A 100 -48.90 -5.95 -4.90
C THR A 100 -49.07 -5.91 -3.40
N ARG A 101 -48.06 -5.40 -2.70
CA ARG A 101 -48.13 -4.95 -1.31
C ARG A 101 -47.94 -3.43 -1.30
N ALA A 102 -49.00 -2.69 -0.99
CA ALA A 102 -48.93 -1.24 -0.85
C ALA A 102 -48.16 -0.84 0.43
N ASN A 103 -47.74 0.43 0.49
CA ASN A 103 -46.95 0.98 1.61
C ASN A 103 -47.62 0.74 2.97
N GLY A 104 -47.11 -0.23 3.71
CA GLY A 104 -47.61 -0.64 5.02
C GLY A 104 -46.56 -1.41 5.81
N THR A 105 -46.92 -1.80 7.04
CA THR A 105 -46.08 -2.59 7.95
C THR A 105 -46.52 -4.06 7.95
N GLY A 106 -45.56 -4.98 7.90
CA GLY A 106 -45.82 -6.42 8.04
C GLY A 106 -45.77 -7.18 6.72
N ASN A 107 -45.13 -8.35 6.78
CA ASN A 107 -44.79 -9.18 5.63
C ASN A 107 -46.00 -9.99 5.14
N VAL A 108 -46.02 -10.24 3.83
CA VAL A 108 -47.00 -11.10 3.19
C VAL A 108 -46.37 -12.46 2.92
N PHE A 109 -47.07 -13.53 3.28
CA PHE A 109 -46.64 -14.90 2.99
C PHE A 109 -47.69 -15.63 2.18
N ILE A 110 -47.29 -16.17 1.03
CA ILE A 110 -48.12 -16.99 0.17
C ILE A 110 -47.60 -18.43 0.24
N GLY A 111 -48.31 -19.26 0.99
CA GLY A 111 -48.08 -20.70 1.10
C GLY A 111 -48.82 -21.51 0.03
N ASN A 112 -49.74 -20.90 -0.72
CA ASN A 112 -50.38 -21.53 -1.88
C ASN A 112 -49.34 -21.88 -2.95
N ASN A 113 -49.57 -22.97 -3.68
CA ASN A 113 -48.91 -23.13 -4.97
C ASN A 113 -49.37 -22.00 -5.91
N VAL A 114 -48.44 -21.51 -6.73
CA VAL A 114 -48.66 -20.40 -7.65
C VAL A 114 -48.31 -20.86 -9.06
N GLN A 115 -49.24 -20.79 -10.00
CA GLN A 115 -48.99 -21.05 -11.41
C GLN A 115 -48.94 -19.74 -12.20
N LEU A 116 -47.92 -19.57 -13.04
CA LEU A 116 -47.70 -18.41 -13.89
C LEU A 116 -48.08 -18.78 -15.33
N ASP A 117 -49.28 -18.40 -15.78
CA ASP A 117 -49.67 -18.53 -17.20
C ASP A 117 -49.24 -17.30 -18.01
N ALA A 118 -48.92 -16.20 -17.32
CA ALA A 118 -48.24 -15.02 -17.84
C ALA A 118 -47.21 -14.53 -16.82
N SER A 119 -46.26 -13.69 -17.24
CA SER A 119 -45.23 -13.16 -16.32
C SER A 119 -45.85 -12.26 -15.26
N VAL A 120 -45.57 -12.56 -14.00
CA VAL A 120 -46.16 -11.86 -12.85
C VAL A 120 -45.22 -10.79 -12.31
N ARG A 121 -45.76 -9.59 -12.12
CA ARG A 121 -45.06 -8.48 -11.47
C ARG A 121 -45.29 -8.50 -9.96
N PHE A 122 -44.21 -8.53 -9.21
CA PHE A 122 -44.21 -8.32 -7.76
C PHE A 122 -43.94 -6.86 -7.49
N VAL A 123 -44.81 -6.22 -6.70
CA VAL A 123 -44.65 -4.84 -6.27
C VAL A 123 -44.70 -4.78 -4.76
N ALA A 124 -43.62 -4.38 -4.11
CA ALA A 124 -43.56 -4.21 -2.66
C ALA A 124 -43.06 -2.79 -2.28
N PRO A 125 -43.28 -2.34 -1.03
CA PRO A 125 -42.96 -0.97 -0.63
C PRO A 125 -41.48 -0.61 -0.75
N VAL A 126 -41.24 0.63 -1.16
CA VAL A 126 -39.95 1.34 -1.06
C VAL A 126 -40.15 2.59 -0.18
N PRO A 127 -39.42 2.75 0.96
CA PRO A 127 -38.31 1.92 1.46
C PRO A 127 -38.76 0.54 1.95
N PHE A 128 -37.81 -0.39 2.09
CA PHE A 128 -38.01 -1.81 2.41
C PHE A 128 -38.66 -2.09 3.80
N THR A 129 -39.91 -1.66 4.00
CA THR A 129 -40.65 -1.81 5.27
C THR A 129 -41.39 -3.15 5.40
N SER A 130 -41.57 -3.87 4.30
CA SER A 130 -42.19 -5.20 4.26
C SER A 130 -41.80 -5.96 2.98
N GLN A 131 -42.03 -7.28 2.97
CA GLN A 131 -41.75 -8.15 1.84
C GLN A 131 -42.96 -8.99 1.40
N ILE A 132 -42.88 -9.54 0.19
CA ILE A 132 -43.75 -10.61 -0.32
C ILE A 132 -42.93 -11.91 -0.36
N GLY A 133 -43.24 -12.86 0.52
CA GLY A 133 -42.65 -14.21 0.52
C GLY A 133 -43.57 -15.24 -0.11
N ILE A 134 -43.07 -16.03 -1.07
CA ILE A 134 -43.76 -17.21 -1.60
C ILE A 134 -43.02 -18.46 -1.15
N ALA A 135 -43.70 -19.26 -0.34
CA ALA A 135 -43.22 -20.55 0.13
C ALA A 135 -43.75 -21.73 -0.70
N GLY A 136 -44.92 -21.58 -1.33
CA GLY A 136 -45.48 -22.58 -2.24
C GLY A 136 -44.66 -22.73 -3.53
N ILE A 137 -44.92 -23.81 -4.26
CA ILE A 137 -44.24 -24.08 -5.54
C ILE A 137 -44.77 -23.09 -6.59
N VAL A 138 -43.86 -22.37 -7.24
CA VAL A 138 -44.11 -21.54 -8.41
C VAL A 138 -43.86 -22.35 -9.69
N SER A 139 -44.87 -22.50 -10.54
CA SER A 139 -44.84 -23.29 -11.78
C SER A 139 -45.40 -22.50 -12.97
N GLY A 140 -45.40 -23.09 -14.18
CA GLY A 140 -46.03 -22.49 -15.38
C GLY A 140 -45.03 -21.94 -16.41
N THR A 141 -45.55 -21.36 -17.48
CA THR A 141 -44.74 -20.83 -18.60
C THR A 141 -44.35 -19.36 -18.43
N GLY A 142 -45.05 -18.63 -17.57
CA GLY A 142 -44.77 -17.23 -17.24
C GLY A 142 -43.48 -17.06 -16.44
N GLY A 143 -42.95 -15.84 -16.48
CA GLY A 143 -41.77 -15.42 -15.71
C GLY A 143 -42.11 -14.64 -14.46
N ILE A 144 -41.07 -14.19 -13.76
CA ILE A 144 -41.17 -13.34 -12.58
C ILE A 144 -40.59 -11.97 -12.92
N ILE A 145 -41.29 -10.91 -12.54
CA ILE A 145 -40.81 -9.54 -12.63
C ILE A 145 -40.83 -8.96 -11.22
N ALA A 146 -39.69 -8.95 -10.53
CA ALA A 146 -39.54 -8.22 -9.28
C ALA A 146 -39.38 -6.73 -9.59
N HIS A 147 -40.32 -5.92 -9.11
CA HIS A 147 -40.40 -4.49 -9.40
C HIS A 147 -40.69 -3.72 -8.10
N GLU A 148 -39.72 -2.98 -7.59
CA GLU A 148 -39.76 -2.32 -6.27
C GLU A 148 -39.89 -3.28 -5.08
N GLY A 149 -39.28 -2.88 -3.97
CA GLY A 149 -39.41 -3.55 -2.68
C GLY A 149 -38.78 -4.95 -2.64
N ILE A 150 -39.22 -5.79 -1.70
CA ILE A 150 -38.64 -7.11 -1.47
C ILE A 150 -39.63 -8.22 -1.86
N SER A 151 -39.14 -9.15 -2.67
CA SER A 151 -39.81 -10.43 -2.94
C SER A 151 -38.87 -11.60 -2.63
N VAL A 152 -39.41 -12.66 -2.03
CA VAL A 152 -38.63 -13.82 -1.58
C VAL A 152 -39.29 -15.11 -2.06
N LEU A 153 -38.54 -15.96 -2.75
CA LEU A 153 -39.00 -17.30 -3.15
C LEU A 153 -38.15 -18.37 -2.48
N SER A 154 -38.82 -19.34 -1.84
CA SER A 154 -38.17 -20.46 -1.15
C SER A 154 -38.60 -21.86 -1.60
N GLY A 155 -39.66 -21.96 -2.42
CA GLY A 155 -40.14 -23.24 -2.96
C GLY A 155 -39.17 -23.86 -3.98
N ALA A 156 -39.35 -25.16 -4.27
CA ALA A 156 -38.67 -25.83 -5.38
C ALA A 156 -39.42 -25.51 -6.70
N ASN A 157 -39.06 -24.40 -7.32
CA ASN A 157 -39.87 -23.81 -8.39
C ASN A 157 -39.57 -24.43 -9.76
N THR A 158 -40.58 -24.47 -10.65
CA THR A 158 -40.54 -25.13 -11.97
C THR A 158 -41.04 -24.26 -13.12
N TYR A 159 -41.27 -22.96 -12.89
CA TYR A 159 -41.64 -22.03 -13.95
C TYR A 159 -40.54 -21.90 -15.03
N THR A 160 -40.91 -21.65 -16.28
CA THR A 160 -39.93 -21.59 -17.39
C THR A 160 -39.62 -20.19 -17.87
N GLY A 161 -40.47 -19.20 -17.59
CA GLY A 161 -40.24 -17.82 -17.98
C GLY A 161 -39.05 -17.18 -17.25
N ALA A 162 -38.53 -16.08 -17.80
CA ALA A 162 -37.39 -15.37 -17.23
C ALA A 162 -37.70 -14.75 -15.87
N THR A 163 -36.69 -14.68 -15.00
CA THR A 163 -36.72 -13.92 -13.75
C THR A 163 -36.03 -12.59 -14.00
N VAL A 164 -36.76 -11.48 -13.89
CA VAL A 164 -36.26 -10.11 -14.10
C VAL A 164 -36.36 -9.33 -12.80
N VAL A 165 -35.27 -8.69 -12.39
CA VAL A 165 -35.19 -7.84 -11.20
C VAL A 165 -34.85 -6.43 -11.64
N ARG A 166 -35.70 -5.46 -11.33
CA ARG A 166 -35.58 -4.08 -11.82
C ARG A 166 -36.15 -3.07 -10.83
N ASP A 167 -36.00 -1.78 -11.13
CA ASP A 167 -36.70 -0.69 -10.46
C ASP A 167 -36.63 -0.76 -8.91
N LYS A 168 -35.41 -0.76 -8.34
CA LYS A 168 -35.16 -0.82 -6.88
C LYS A 168 -35.70 -2.09 -6.20
N ALA A 169 -36.03 -3.13 -6.94
CA ALA A 169 -36.41 -4.41 -6.38
C ALA A 169 -35.20 -5.16 -5.80
N LEU A 170 -35.40 -5.80 -4.67
CA LEU A 170 -34.57 -6.90 -4.18
C LEU A 170 -35.37 -8.19 -4.33
N PHE A 171 -34.88 -9.11 -5.16
CA PHE A 171 -35.42 -10.47 -5.29
C PHE A 171 -34.48 -11.44 -4.59
N ALA A 172 -34.97 -12.08 -3.53
CA ALA A 172 -34.20 -13.02 -2.74
C ALA A 172 -34.62 -14.47 -3.04
N ALA A 173 -33.64 -15.32 -3.39
CA ALA A 173 -33.86 -16.73 -3.65
C ALA A 173 -33.26 -17.60 -2.54
N ALA A 174 -34.06 -18.52 -2.01
CA ALA A 174 -33.63 -19.58 -1.11
C ALA A 174 -33.84 -20.96 -1.76
N GLY A 175 -32.87 -21.87 -1.63
CA GLY A 175 -32.96 -23.23 -2.16
C GLY A 175 -33.24 -23.27 -3.66
N GLY A 176 -34.35 -23.90 -4.06
CA GLY A 176 -34.84 -23.96 -5.45
C GLY A 176 -35.63 -22.72 -5.91
N GLY A 177 -35.43 -21.57 -5.24
CA GLY A 177 -36.21 -20.35 -5.41
C GLY A 177 -36.26 -19.82 -6.84
N VAL A 178 -35.22 -20.05 -7.65
CA VAL A 178 -35.23 -19.80 -9.09
C VAL A 178 -35.31 -21.11 -9.85
N ALA A 179 -36.32 -21.26 -10.69
CA ALA A 179 -36.63 -22.50 -11.39
C ALA A 179 -35.55 -22.92 -12.37
N ALA A 180 -35.32 -24.25 -12.48
CA ALA A 180 -34.25 -24.94 -13.22
C ALA A 180 -34.02 -24.51 -14.69
N THR A 181 -34.99 -23.87 -15.34
CA THR A 181 -34.95 -23.45 -16.75
C THR A 181 -34.99 -21.92 -16.98
N SER A 182 -35.25 -21.12 -15.94
CA SER A 182 -35.34 -19.65 -16.04
C SER A 182 -33.99 -18.97 -16.35
N GLY A 183 -33.96 -17.95 -17.21
CA GLY A 183 -32.82 -17.01 -17.25
C GLY A 183 -32.98 -15.94 -16.16
N ILE A 184 -31.87 -15.36 -15.67
CA ILE A 184 -31.93 -14.24 -14.72
C ILE A 184 -31.44 -12.96 -15.41
N SER A 185 -32.18 -11.87 -15.26
CA SER A 185 -31.76 -10.53 -15.64
C SER A 185 -31.92 -9.59 -14.45
N VAL A 186 -30.85 -8.90 -14.08
CA VAL A 186 -30.86 -7.86 -13.06
C VAL A 186 -30.51 -6.56 -13.76
N GLU A 187 -31.50 -5.69 -13.89
CA GLU A 187 -31.40 -4.38 -14.52
C GLU A 187 -30.86 -3.34 -13.53
N THR A 188 -30.54 -2.14 -14.02
CA THR A 188 -30.06 -1.03 -13.18
C THR A 188 -31.00 -0.76 -12.01
N GLY A 189 -30.42 -0.72 -10.81
CA GLY A 189 -31.15 -0.53 -9.57
C GLY A 189 -31.82 -1.79 -9.00
N GLY A 190 -31.81 -2.93 -9.71
CA GLY A 190 -32.24 -4.21 -9.18
C GLY A 190 -31.15 -4.92 -8.36
N GLU A 191 -31.55 -5.79 -7.44
CA GLU A 191 -30.66 -6.62 -6.63
C GLU A 191 -31.15 -8.06 -6.56
N PHE A 192 -30.31 -9.01 -6.98
CA PHE A 192 -30.55 -10.44 -6.79
C PHE A 192 -29.76 -10.96 -5.59
N GLN A 193 -30.46 -11.47 -4.59
CA GLN A 193 -29.85 -11.93 -3.35
C GLN A 193 -29.97 -13.45 -3.19
N LEU A 194 -28.86 -14.12 -2.86
CA LEU A 194 -28.86 -15.55 -2.53
C LEU A 194 -28.95 -15.72 -1.03
N LEU A 195 -29.98 -16.42 -0.56
CA LEU A 195 -30.19 -16.73 0.85
C LEU A 195 -29.60 -18.11 1.20
N LYS A 196 -29.10 -18.33 2.42
CA LYS A 196 -28.95 -19.66 3.06
C LYS A 196 -28.54 -20.86 2.17
N SER A 197 -27.25 -21.16 2.01
CA SER A 197 -26.80 -22.37 1.29
C SER A 197 -27.46 -22.55 -0.09
N THR A 198 -27.81 -21.45 -0.75
CA THR A 198 -28.42 -21.49 -2.07
C THR A 198 -27.34 -21.62 -3.13
N PHE A 199 -27.58 -22.54 -4.06
CA PHE A 199 -26.73 -22.82 -5.21
C PHE A 199 -27.50 -22.44 -6.47
N VAL A 200 -27.07 -21.38 -7.14
CA VAL A 200 -27.70 -20.90 -8.38
C VAL A 200 -26.77 -21.19 -9.55
N ASN A 201 -27.21 -22.08 -10.45
CA ASN A 201 -26.50 -22.40 -11.69
C ASN A 201 -27.35 -22.00 -12.90
N ARG A 202 -27.43 -20.69 -13.18
CA ARG A 202 -28.26 -20.12 -14.25
C ARG A 202 -27.51 -19.02 -14.99
N PRO A 203 -27.76 -18.78 -16.29
CA PRO A 203 -27.22 -17.60 -16.93
C PRO A 203 -27.82 -16.33 -16.28
N LEU A 204 -26.97 -15.36 -15.96
CA LEU A 204 -27.32 -14.05 -15.42
C LEU A 204 -26.79 -12.94 -16.32
N THR A 205 -27.70 -12.06 -16.75
CA THR A 205 -27.35 -10.74 -17.29
C THR A 205 -27.41 -9.72 -16.16
N LEU A 206 -26.30 -9.04 -15.88
CA LEU A 206 -26.14 -8.17 -14.72
C LEU A 206 -25.87 -6.73 -15.16
N SER A 207 -26.66 -5.81 -14.61
CA SER A 207 -26.49 -4.35 -14.67
C SER A 207 -26.88 -3.70 -13.32
N GLY A 208 -26.84 -4.48 -12.24
CA GLY A 208 -27.27 -4.13 -10.89
C GLY A 208 -26.52 -4.96 -9.85
N GLY A 209 -27.18 -5.35 -8.75
CA GLY A 209 -26.54 -6.08 -7.65
C GLY A 209 -26.74 -7.60 -7.70
N LEU A 210 -25.68 -8.36 -7.39
CA LEU A 210 -25.74 -9.78 -7.00
C LEU A 210 -25.10 -9.93 -5.62
N THR A 211 -25.85 -10.41 -4.63
CA THR A 211 -25.38 -10.34 -3.25
C THR A 211 -25.62 -11.60 -2.43
N SER A 212 -24.78 -11.79 -1.42
CA SER A 212 -24.98 -12.84 -0.42
C SER A 212 -26.10 -12.47 0.56
N SER A 213 -26.52 -13.47 1.35
CA SER A 213 -27.70 -13.43 2.21
C SER A 213 -27.74 -12.35 3.32
N ALA A 214 -26.63 -11.66 3.57
CA ALA A 214 -26.46 -10.93 4.83
C ALA A 214 -26.95 -9.47 4.80
N LYS A 215 -27.33 -8.91 3.63
CA LYS A 215 -27.84 -7.52 3.55
C LYS A 215 -29.13 -7.30 4.34
N GLN A 216 -30.04 -8.28 4.35
CA GLN A 216 -31.35 -8.18 4.98
C GLN A 216 -31.82 -9.53 5.54
N ASN A 217 -31.49 -9.77 6.80
CA ASN A 217 -31.97 -10.89 7.61
C ASN A 217 -33.37 -10.60 8.15
N VAL A 218 -34.42 -10.62 7.33
CA VAL A 218 -35.73 -10.17 7.83
C VAL A 218 -36.71 -11.29 8.18
N VAL A 219 -36.66 -12.49 7.59
CA VAL A 219 -37.79 -13.43 7.84
C VAL A 219 -37.50 -14.93 7.86
N PHE A 220 -36.61 -15.48 7.02
CA PHE A 220 -36.49 -16.96 6.96
C PHE A 220 -35.49 -17.58 7.95
N GLY A 221 -34.86 -16.80 8.85
CA GLY A 221 -34.25 -17.30 10.10
C GLY A 221 -32.75 -17.65 10.05
N GLY A 222 -31.97 -17.03 10.94
CA GLY A 222 -30.62 -17.43 11.33
C GLY A 222 -29.49 -16.88 10.45
N THR A 223 -28.42 -16.40 11.11
CA THR A 223 -27.12 -16.17 10.45
C THR A 223 -26.72 -17.46 9.72
N SER A 224 -26.39 -17.36 8.43
CA SER A 224 -26.32 -18.54 7.57
C SER A 224 -25.07 -18.56 6.69
N PRO A 225 -24.51 -19.76 6.45
CA PRO A 225 -23.23 -20.01 5.81
C PRO A 225 -23.22 -19.70 4.30
N SER A 226 -22.11 -20.05 3.66
CA SER A 226 -21.79 -19.86 2.24
C SER A 226 -22.95 -20.07 1.26
N CYS A 227 -23.05 -19.19 0.28
CA CYS A 227 -23.91 -19.32 -0.91
C CYS A 227 -23.05 -19.38 -2.17
N ASN A 228 -23.52 -19.97 -3.26
CA ASN A 228 -22.73 -20.14 -4.47
C ASN A 228 -23.50 -19.71 -5.71
N TYR A 229 -22.84 -18.93 -6.56
CA TYR A 229 -23.28 -18.66 -7.93
C TYR A 229 -22.35 -19.34 -8.94
N SER A 230 -22.85 -20.33 -9.67
CA SER A 230 -22.05 -21.13 -10.62
C SER A 230 -22.44 -20.98 -12.08
N GLY A 231 -23.53 -20.28 -12.36
CA GLY A 231 -23.94 -19.99 -13.73
C GLY A 231 -23.12 -18.86 -14.37
N ALA A 232 -23.13 -18.79 -15.70
CA ALA A 232 -22.40 -17.74 -16.42
C ALA A 232 -23.00 -16.36 -16.17
N ILE A 233 -22.15 -15.37 -15.91
CA ILE A 233 -22.53 -13.97 -15.67
C ILE A 233 -22.03 -13.10 -16.83
N SER A 234 -22.94 -12.37 -17.46
CA SER A 234 -22.65 -11.33 -18.45
C SER A 234 -22.94 -9.96 -17.85
N VAL A 235 -21.89 -9.16 -17.63
CA VAL A 235 -21.98 -7.82 -17.04
C VAL A 235 -22.18 -6.80 -18.17
N THR A 236 -23.37 -6.23 -18.26
CA THR A 236 -23.83 -5.39 -19.39
C THR A 236 -23.96 -3.90 -19.03
N GLY A 237 -23.93 -3.56 -17.75
CA GLY A 237 -23.87 -2.20 -17.24
C GLY A 237 -23.22 -2.19 -15.85
N ASP A 238 -23.21 -1.03 -15.19
CA ASP A 238 -22.60 -0.89 -13.86
C ASP A 238 -23.22 -1.87 -12.87
N SER A 239 -22.38 -2.73 -12.29
CA SER A 239 -22.81 -3.87 -11.50
C SER A 239 -21.99 -4.05 -10.24
N GLU A 240 -22.59 -4.65 -9.22
CA GLU A 240 -21.90 -5.03 -7.98
C GLU A 240 -22.13 -6.51 -7.70
N ILE A 241 -21.05 -7.24 -7.40
CA ILE A 241 -21.11 -8.56 -6.77
C ILE A 241 -20.54 -8.43 -5.36
N ARG A 242 -21.36 -8.68 -4.34
CA ARG A 242 -20.99 -8.38 -2.95
C ARG A 242 -21.18 -9.53 -1.98
N ALA A 243 -20.17 -9.77 -1.15
CA ALA A 243 -20.30 -10.55 0.09
C ALA A 243 -20.57 -9.64 1.30
N PHE A 244 -21.76 -9.75 1.88
CA PHE A 244 -22.18 -8.99 3.07
C PHE A 244 -21.77 -9.61 4.41
N THR A 245 -21.69 -8.78 5.45
CA THR A 245 -21.50 -9.19 6.85
C THR A 245 -22.73 -9.84 7.47
N GLY A 246 -22.56 -10.95 8.19
CA GLY A 246 -23.38 -11.17 9.39
C GLY A 246 -23.10 -10.05 10.40
N THR A 247 -24.11 -9.51 11.07
CA THR A 247 -23.98 -8.31 11.95
C THR A 247 -23.09 -8.50 13.20
N ASN A 248 -22.40 -9.62 13.34
CA ASN A 248 -21.55 -9.99 14.46
C ASN A 248 -20.18 -10.50 13.97
N SER A 249 -19.12 -10.02 14.62
CA SER A 249 -17.71 -10.30 14.28
C SER A 249 -17.22 -11.71 14.67
N SER A 250 -18.11 -12.63 15.07
CA SER A 250 -17.70 -13.99 15.44
C SER A 250 -17.44 -14.85 14.19
N LEU A 251 -16.50 -15.79 14.32
CA LEU A 251 -16.10 -16.71 13.24
C LEU A 251 -17.27 -17.51 12.64
N GLU A 252 -18.33 -17.72 13.40
CA GLU A 252 -19.54 -18.46 13.00
C GLU A 252 -20.44 -17.71 12.01
N ASN A 253 -20.20 -16.41 11.79
CA ASN A 253 -21.08 -15.54 10.97
C ASN A 253 -20.38 -14.94 9.74
N ARG A 254 -19.26 -15.55 9.35
CA ARG A 254 -18.53 -15.21 8.13
C ARG A 254 -19.26 -15.75 6.90
N VAL A 255 -19.39 -14.90 5.89
CA VAL A 255 -19.88 -15.28 4.56
C VAL A 255 -18.70 -15.70 3.71
N ASP A 256 -18.86 -16.86 3.06
CA ASP A 256 -18.01 -17.26 1.93
C ASP A 256 -18.89 -17.34 0.68
N PHE A 257 -18.64 -16.46 -0.28
CA PHE A 257 -19.41 -16.35 -1.51
C PHE A 257 -18.54 -16.70 -2.73
N PRO A 258 -18.44 -18.00 -3.08
CA PRO A 258 -17.87 -18.41 -4.34
C PRO A 258 -18.75 -18.03 -5.53
N VAL A 259 -18.13 -17.43 -6.53
CA VAL A 259 -18.63 -17.24 -7.89
C VAL A 259 -17.79 -18.12 -8.81
N THR A 260 -18.33 -19.28 -9.17
CA THR A 260 -17.57 -20.30 -9.92
C THR A 260 -17.89 -20.33 -11.41
N GLY A 261 -18.98 -19.68 -11.82
CA GLY A 261 -19.35 -19.53 -13.22
C GLY A 261 -18.41 -18.57 -13.95
N ALA A 262 -18.39 -18.65 -15.29
CA ALA A 262 -17.63 -17.71 -16.11
C ALA A 262 -18.22 -16.30 -15.95
N VAL A 263 -17.37 -15.30 -15.73
CA VAL A 263 -17.77 -13.88 -15.66
C VAL A 263 -17.18 -13.15 -16.86
N THR A 264 -18.05 -12.52 -17.65
CA THR A 264 -17.66 -11.71 -18.82
C THR A 264 -18.16 -10.28 -18.65
N LEU A 265 -17.24 -9.32 -18.69
CA LEU A 265 -17.53 -7.90 -18.83
C LEU A 265 -17.91 -7.63 -20.29
N ALA A 266 -19.21 -7.53 -20.56
CA ALA A 266 -19.78 -7.29 -21.88
C ALA A 266 -19.99 -5.78 -22.13
N GLY A 267 -19.01 -4.97 -21.75
CA GLY A 267 -19.05 -3.50 -21.82
C GLY A 267 -19.45 -2.82 -20.51
N GLY A 268 -19.98 -3.58 -19.53
CA GLY A 268 -20.33 -3.05 -18.21
C GLY A 268 -19.18 -3.11 -17.21
N ASN A 269 -19.24 -2.23 -16.20
CA ASN A 269 -18.27 -2.20 -15.11
C ASN A 269 -18.72 -3.11 -13.96
N LEU A 270 -17.76 -3.78 -13.31
CA LEU A 270 -18.02 -4.65 -12.17
C LEU A 270 -17.29 -4.15 -10.93
N THR A 271 -18.01 -3.94 -9.84
CA THR A 271 -17.45 -3.83 -8.50
C THR A 271 -17.59 -5.17 -7.78
N ALA A 272 -16.47 -5.81 -7.46
CA ALA A 272 -16.41 -6.98 -6.60
C ALA A 272 -16.07 -6.52 -5.18
N SER A 273 -17.02 -6.62 -4.25
CA SER A 273 -16.86 -6.04 -2.91
C SER A 273 -17.06 -7.05 -1.78
N THR A 274 -16.30 -6.84 -0.71
CA THR A 274 -16.58 -7.46 0.60
C THR A 274 -16.93 -6.36 1.59
N SER A 275 -17.58 -6.74 2.68
CA SER A 275 -17.74 -5.85 3.84
C SER A 275 -17.50 -6.63 5.12
N GLY A 276 -16.70 -6.08 6.02
CA GLY A 276 -16.42 -6.59 7.36
C GLY A 276 -15.48 -7.81 7.47
N PRO A 277 -14.93 -8.03 8.68
CA PRO A 277 -13.85 -8.98 8.94
C PRO A 277 -14.22 -10.43 8.60
N GLY A 278 -13.39 -11.07 7.77
CA GLY A 278 -13.45 -12.50 7.49
C GLY A 278 -14.49 -12.95 6.47
N ASN A 279 -15.24 -12.02 5.86
CA ASN A 279 -16.09 -12.34 4.72
C ASN A 279 -15.22 -12.50 3.47
N SER A 280 -15.57 -13.48 2.63
CA SER A 280 -14.83 -13.78 1.42
C SER A 280 -15.74 -13.79 0.21
N LEU A 281 -15.29 -13.16 -0.87
CA LEU A 281 -15.85 -13.29 -2.22
C LEU A 281 -14.75 -13.85 -3.12
N ARG A 282 -15.04 -14.98 -3.76
CA ARG A 282 -14.02 -15.75 -4.51
C ARG A 282 -14.48 -16.02 -5.93
N PHE A 283 -13.75 -15.49 -6.91
CA PHE A 283 -13.92 -15.82 -8.32
C PHE A 283 -12.99 -16.97 -8.68
N THR A 284 -13.55 -18.15 -8.94
CA THR A 284 -12.75 -19.35 -9.26
C THR A 284 -12.58 -19.56 -10.76
N SER A 285 -13.10 -18.65 -11.57
CA SER A 285 -12.94 -18.60 -13.02
C SER A 285 -12.23 -17.29 -13.40
N VAL A 286 -11.63 -17.26 -14.59
CA VAL A 286 -11.02 -16.03 -15.12
C VAL A 286 -12.12 -15.06 -15.53
N ILE A 287 -12.09 -13.83 -14.98
CA ILE A 287 -12.95 -12.73 -15.45
C ILE A 287 -12.40 -12.23 -16.79
N THR A 288 -13.24 -12.10 -17.80
CA THR A 288 -12.83 -11.68 -19.15
C THR A 288 -13.64 -10.51 -19.68
N GLY A 289 -13.20 -9.88 -20.79
CA GLY A 289 -14.04 -8.96 -21.56
C GLY A 289 -13.56 -7.50 -21.57
N THR A 290 -14.50 -6.58 -21.79
CA THR A 290 -14.28 -5.13 -21.90
C THR A 290 -15.14 -4.42 -20.86
N GLY A 291 -14.55 -3.55 -20.06
CA GLY A 291 -15.19 -2.91 -18.91
C GLY A 291 -14.21 -2.83 -17.75
N ASP A 292 -14.50 -1.96 -16.80
CA ASP A 292 -13.64 -1.78 -15.62
C ASP A 292 -14.02 -2.78 -14.52
N LEU A 293 -13.02 -3.21 -13.77
CA LEU A 293 -13.16 -4.07 -12.59
C LEU A 293 -12.59 -3.35 -11.37
N THR A 294 -13.42 -3.15 -10.35
CA THR A 294 -13.00 -2.62 -9.06
C THR A 294 -13.07 -3.73 -8.02
N ALA A 295 -11.95 -4.06 -7.40
CA ALA A 295 -11.87 -4.91 -6.22
C ALA A 295 -11.90 -4.02 -4.97
N GLU A 296 -13.00 -4.07 -4.23
CA GLU A 296 -13.21 -3.28 -3.01
C GLU A 296 -13.22 -4.19 -1.78
N SER A 297 -12.05 -4.42 -1.20
CA SER A 297 -11.92 -5.26 -0.01
C SER A 297 -12.16 -4.43 1.26
N SER A 298 -13.41 -4.26 1.70
CA SER A 298 -13.66 -3.55 2.98
C SER A 298 -13.53 -4.48 4.17
N ASN A 299 -12.32 -4.65 4.72
CA ASN A 299 -11.98 -5.57 5.82
C ASN A 299 -12.26 -7.07 5.53
N GLY A 300 -12.55 -7.46 4.29
CA GLY A 300 -12.76 -8.85 3.88
C GLY A 300 -11.62 -9.42 3.05
N ILE A 301 -11.87 -10.56 2.41
CA ILE A 301 -10.94 -11.28 1.53
C ILE A 301 -11.55 -11.37 0.12
N LEU A 302 -10.90 -10.77 -0.86
CA LEU A 302 -11.21 -10.91 -2.29
C LEU A 302 -10.16 -11.79 -2.97
N THR A 303 -10.60 -12.83 -3.68
CA THR A 303 -9.69 -13.67 -4.46
C THR A 303 -10.16 -13.87 -5.88
N PHE A 304 -9.24 -13.77 -6.83
CA PHE A 304 -9.48 -14.00 -8.25
C PHE A 304 -8.52 -15.04 -8.81
N GLU A 305 -9.05 -16.11 -9.41
CA GLU A 305 -8.24 -17.09 -10.16
C GLU A 305 -7.55 -16.45 -11.36
N GLY A 306 -8.20 -15.45 -11.98
CA GLY A 306 -7.55 -14.63 -12.99
C GLY A 306 -8.43 -13.48 -13.47
N ILE A 307 -7.77 -12.46 -14.01
CA ILE A 307 -8.41 -11.30 -14.61
C ILE A 307 -7.77 -11.10 -15.98
N ASN A 308 -8.57 -11.12 -17.05
CA ASN A 308 -8.14 -10.88 -18.43
C ASN A 308 -9.13 -9.90 -19.09
N VAL A 309 -9.06 -8.64 -18.65
CA VAL A 309 -9.98 -7.57 -19.07
C VAL A 309 -9.24 -6.47 -19.82
N ASN A 310 -9.88 -5.92 -20.84
CA ASN A 310 -9.43 -4.74 -21.57
C ASN A 310 -10.10 -3.49 -20.99
N GLY A 311 -9.69 -3.11 -19.78
CA GLY A 311 -10.25 -2.04 -18.98
C GLY A 311 -9.39 -1.77 -17.76
N LYS A 312 -9.77 -0.77 -16.96
CA LYS A 312 -9.13 -0.50 -15.68
C LYS A 312 -9.43 -1.64 -14.71
N VAL A 313 -8.40 -2.13 -14.04
CA VAL A 313 -8.51 -2.98 -12.86
C VAL A 313 -8.06 -2.14 -11.70
N SER A 314 -8.86 -2.01 -10.65
CA SER A 314 -8.49 -1.25 -9.47
C SER A 314 -8.63 -2.06 -8.19
N SER A 315 -7.79 -1.77 -7.19
CA SER A 315 -7.91 -2.29 -5.82
C SER A 315 -8.06 -1.12 -4.86
N THR A 316 -9.07 -1.21 -3.99
CA THR A 316 -9.40 -0.21 -2.97
C THR A 316 -9.81 -0.91 -1.67
N GLY A 317 -9.92 -0.14 -0.60
CA GLY A 317 -10.34 -0.63 0.71
C GLY A 317 -9.18 -1.08 1.61
N THR A 318 -9.53 -1.74 2.71
CA THR A 318 -8.63 -2.06 3.84
C THR A 318 -8.31 -3.56 4.00
N GLY A 319 -8.98 -4.42 3.24
CA GLY A 319 -8.89 -5.88 3.31
C GLY A 319 -7.90 -6.46 2.30
N GLU A 320 -7.86 -7.79 2.25
CA GLU A 320 -6.95 -8.53 1.37
C GLU A 320 -7.56 -8.69 -0.02
N CYS A 321 -6.77 -8.41 -1.07
CA CYS A 321 -7.10 -8.76 -2.45
C CYS A 321 -5.97 -9.56 -3.08
N THR A 322 -6.27 -10.78 -3.54
CA THR A 322 -5.30 -11.65 -4.22
C THR A 322 -5.78 -11.99 -5.63
N VAL A 323 -4.91 -11.80 -6.61
CA VAL A 323 -5.17 -12.17 -8.02
C VAL A 323 -4.06 -13.10 -8.48
N LYS A 324 -4.43 -14.28 -8.97
CA LYS A 324 -3.44 -15.27 -9.40
C LYS A 324 -2.85 -14.98 -10.79
N THR A 325 -3.65 -14.50 -11.73
CA THR A 325 -3.15 -14.09 -13.04
C THR A 325 -3.78 -12.78 -13.48
N LEU A 326 -2.98 -11.88 -14.03
CA LEU A 326 -3.46 -10.60 -14.56
C LEU A 326 -3.02 -10.45 -16.02
N ALA A 327 -3.99 -10.33 -16.91
CA ALA A 327 -3.79 -10.19 -18.35
C ALA A 327 -4.69 -9.09 -18.91
N GLY A 328 -4.73 -8.99 -20.23
CA GLY A 328 -5.47 -7.95 -20.94
C GLY A 328 -4.75 -6.60 -20.89
N ASN A 329 -5.45 -5.56 -21.35
CA ASN A 329 -4.88 -4.23 -21.52
C ASN A 329 -5.56 -3.21 -20.61
N GLY A 330 -4.93 -2.05 -20.39
CA GLY A 330 -5.52 -0.92 -19.67
C GLY A 330 -4.66 -0.41 -18.52
N LEU A 331 -5.27 -0.16 -17.38
CA LEU A 331 -4.62 0.32 -16.16
C LEU A 331 -4.81 -0.69 -15.04
N LEU A 332 -3.78 -0.99 -14.26
CA LEU A 332 -3.90 -1.49 -12.90
C LEU A 332 -3.70 -0.31 -11.96
N GLU A 333 -4.69 0.01 -11.13
CA GLU A 333 -4.60 1.09 -10.15
C GLU A 333 -4.75 0.56 -8.73
N ILE A 334 -3.80 0.85 -7.87
CA ILE A 334 -3.90 0.58 -6.44
C ILE A 334 -4.08 1.93 -5.75
N ASP A 335 -5.21 2.08 -5.08
CA ASP A 335 -5.60 3.26 -4.31
C ASP A 335 -6.28 2.75 -3.02
N ALA A 336 -5.46 2.14 -2.16
CA ALA A 336 -5.95 1.49 -0.96
C ALA A 336 -5.90 2.44 0.25
N ASP A 337 -6.78 2.21 1.23
CA ASP A 337 -6.97 3.13 2.35
C ASP A 337 -5.83 3.06 3.40
N SER A 338 -4.84 2.18 3.20
CA SER A 338 -3.68 2.04 4.08
C SER A 338 -2.45 1.48 3.36
N ASP A 339 -1.26 1.79 3.88
CA ASP A 339 0.05 1.38 3.36
C ASP A 339 0.21 -0.14 3.13
N PHE A 340 -0.53 -0.96 3.89
CA PHE A 340 -0.44 -2.43 3.85
C PHE A 340 -1.64 -3.10 3.15
N SER A 341 -2.62 -2.31 2.73
CA SER A 341 -3.76 -2.79 1.96
C SER A 341 -3.48 -2.58 0.47
N GLY A 342 -4.07 -3.41 -0.38
CA GLY A 342 -3.89 -3.31 -1.82
C GLY A 342 -4.07 -4.66 -2.48
N MET A 343 -3.15 -5.05 -3.37
CA MET A 343 -3.29 -6.25 -4.19
C MET A 343 -2.01 -7.10 -4.18
N ILE A 344 -2.18 -8.41 -4.01
CA ILE A 344 -1.12 -9.41 -4.16
C ILE A 344 -1.33 -10.16 -5.49
N LEU A 345 -0.32 -10.11 -6.36
CA LEU A 345 -0.26 -10.85 -7.62
C LEU A 345 0.63 -12.08 -7.45
N THR A 346 0.03 -13.27 -7.44
CA THR A 346 0.75 -14.52 -7.13
C THR A 346 1.23 -15.27 -8.37
N GLY A 347 0.86 -14.82 -9.57
CA GLY A 347 1.26 -15.41 -10.83
C GLY A 347 1.39 -14.38 -11.95
N ALA A 348 1.48 -14.86 -13.19
CA ALA A 348 1.93 -14.06 -14.33
C ALA A 348 1.07 -12.81 -14.59
N VAL A 349 1.77 -11.71 -14.88
CA VAL A 349 1.25 -10.44 -15.36
C VAL A 349 1.67 -10.24 -16.83
N SER A 350 0.69 -9.95 -17.69
CA SER A 350 0.88 -9.85 -19.14
C SER A 350 -0.04 -8.80 -19.78
N GLY A 351 0.20 -8.48 -21.06
CA GLY A 351 -0.58 -7.50 -21.83
C GLY A 351 0.00 -6.08 -21.81
N ASN A 352 -0.68 -5.13 -22.44
CA ASN A 352 -0.31 -3.72 -22.43
C ASN A 352 -1.07 -3.00 -21.32
N ARG A 353 -0.46 -2.95 -20.14
CA ARG A 353 -1.07 -2.44 -18.93
C ARG A 353 -0.12 -1.48 -18.21
N ASN A 354 -0.55 -0.24 -18.06
CA ASN A 354 0.08 0.68 -17.13
C ASN A 354 -0.26 0.23 -15.70
N ILE A 355 0.70 0.34 -14.79
CA ILE A 355 0.51 0.09 -13.36
C ILE A 355 0.65 1.43 -12.65
N SER A 356 -0.29 1.77 -11.77
CA SER A 356 -0.26 2.96 -10.93
C SER A 356 -0.54 2.54 -9.50
N VAL A 357 0.43 2.74 -8.60
CA VAL A 357 0.26 2.58 -7.17
C VAL A 357 0.23 3.99 -6.58
N LEU A 358 -0.98 4.49 -6.30
CA LEU A 358 -1.21 5.82 -5.74
C LEU A 358 -1.01 5.81 -4.23
N SER A 359 -1.54 4.78 -3.57
CA SER A 359 -1.43 4.52 -2.14
C SER A 359 -1.53 3.01 -1.89
N GLY A 360 -1.01 2.56 -0.75
CA GLY A 360 -1.03 1.14 -0.37
C GLY A 360 0.01 0.29 -1.09
N LEU A 361 -0.20 -1.02 -1.09
CA LEU A 361 0.78 -2.02 -1.52
C LEU A 361 0.32 -2.79 -2.76
N LEU A 362 1.17 -2.80 -3.78
CA LEU A 362 1.18 -3.83 -4.81
C LEU A 362 2.32 -4.82 -4.53
N GLU A 363 2.00 -6.09 -4.37
CA GLU A 363 3.00 -7.14 -4.24
C GLU A 363 2.99 -8.06 -5.46
N LEU A 364 4.16 -8.18 -6.10
CA LEU A 364 4.42 -9.13 -7.17
C LEU A 364 5.20 -10.31 -6.58
N GLU A 365 4.49 -11.31 -6.06
CA GLU A 365 5.09 -12.54 -5.51
C GLU A 365 5.60 -13.48 -6.62
N ASN A 366 5.41 -13.10 -7.87
CA ASN A 366 5.79 -13.89 -9.01
C ASN A 366 7.15 -13.43 -9.60
N GLY A 367 7.79 -14.35 -10.35
CA GLY A 367 9.05 -14.07 -11.04
C GLY A 367 8.85 -13.20 -12.29
N ALA A 368 9.45 -13.63 -13.41
CA ALA A 368 9.41 -12.86 -14.65
C ALA A 368 7.99 -12.60 -15.19
N ASN A 369 7.72 -11.34 -15.53
CA ASN A 369 6.49 -10.83 -16.11
C ASN A 369 6.69 -10.38 -17.56
N SER A 370 5.61 -10.39 -18.35
CA SER A 370 5.67 -10.06 -19.80
C SER A 370 4.87 -8.82 -20.18
N PHE A 371 4.29 -8.11 -19.21
CA PHE A 371 3.51 -6.91 -19.50
C PHE A 371 4.38 -5.77 -20.04
N THR A 372 3.76 -4.95 -20.85
CA THR A 372 4.29 -3.68 -21.35
C THR A 372 3.49 -2.52 -20.77
N GLY A 373 4.11 -1.36 -20.57
CA GLY A 373 3.45 -0.17 -20.02
C GLY A 373 4.36 0.60 -19.06
N SER A 374 3.87 1.71 -18.52
CA SER A 374 4.57 2.45 -17.46
C SER A 374 4.19 1.91 -16.08
N ILE A 375 5.13 1.93 -15.14
CA ILE A 375 4.88 1.72 -13.71
C ILE A 375 4.99 3.08 -13.03
N THR A 376 3.92 3.55 -12.39
CA THR A 376 3.90 4.80 -11.63
C THR A 376 3.73 4.47 -10.15
N LEU A 377 4.63 4.97 -9.32
CA LEU A 377 4.52 4.94 -7.86
C LEU A 377 4.35 6.40 -7.43
N ALA A 378 3.25 6.72 -6.78
CA ALA A 378 2.97 8.09 -6.32
C ALA A 378 2.87 8.14 -4.80
N GLU A 379 3.10 9.32 -4.22
CA GLU A 379 2.81 9.59 -2.80
C GLU A 379 3.36 8.49 -1.87
N ASP A 380 2.48 7.75 -1.21
CA ASP A 380 2.76 6.64 -0.28
C ASP A 380 2.56 5.26 -0.94
N GLY A 381 2.69 5.17 -2.25
CA GLY A 381 2.56 3.92 -3.00
C GLY A 381 3.78 3.00 -2.87
N PHE A 382 3.52 1.75 -2.48
CA PHE A 382 4.52 0.70 -2.28
C PHE A 382 4.41 -0.37 -3.37
N LEU A 383 5.53 -0.69 -4.02
CA LEU A 383 5.65 -1.85 -4.90
C LEU A 383 6.73 -2.80 -4.37
N THR A 384 6.33 -4.01 -4.02
CA THR A 384 7.25 -5.11 -3.71
C THR A 384 7.31 -6.07 -4.88
N ALA A 385 8.50 -6.45 -5.32
CA ALA A 385 8.71 -7.40 -6.39
C ALA A 385 9.91 -8.30 -6.09
N GLN A 386 10.03 -9.46 -6.74
CA GLN A 386 11.19 -10.32 -6.51
C GLN A 386 12.48 -9.71 -7.10
N GLU A 387 12.41 -9.34 -8.37
CA GLU A 387 13.57 -8.87 -9.15
C GLU A 387 13.13 -7.98 -10.32
N ASN A 388 14.08 -7.46 -11.11
CA ASN A 388 13.78 -6.63 -12.28
C ASN A 388 12.83 -7.29 -13.28
N ALA A 389 12.91 -8.61 -13.47
CA ALA A 389 12.05 -9.33 -14.41
C ALA A 389 10.58 -9.32 -13.97
N SER A 390 10.30 -9.15 -12.67
CA SER A 390 8.94 -8.98 -12.16
C SER A 390 8.30 -7.66 -12.63
N LEU A 391 9.08 -6.66 -13.05
CA LEU A 391 8.59 -5.37 -13.54
C LEU A 391 8.16 -5.38 -15.02
N GLY A 392 7.99 -6.57 -15.61
CA GLY A 392 7.61 -6.75 -17.00
C GLY A 392 8.82 -6.61 -17.93
N VAL A 393 8.59 -6.13 -19.14
CA VAL A 393 9.70 -5.88 -20.07
C VAL A 393 10.63 -4.79 -19.54
N THR A 394 11.93 -4.93 -19.76
CA THR A 394 12.95 -4.00 -19.23
C THR A 394 12.82 -2.57 -19.78
N SER A 395 12.11 -2.38 -20.90
CA SER A 395 11.81 -1.06 -21.46
C SER A 395 10.68 -0.33 -20.75
N ASN A 396 9.96 -0.97 -19.82
CA ASN A 396 8.89 -0.32 -19.06
C ASN A 396 9.47 0.82 -18.20
N PRO A 397 9.05 2.09 -18.40
CA PRO A 397 9.52 3.18 -17.56
C PRO A 397 8.90 3.10 -16.16
N ILE A 398 9.70 3.43 -15.15
CA ILE A 398 9.26 3.63 -13.76
C ILE A 398 9.19 5.13 -13.50
N VAL A 399 8.05 5.60 -13.02
CA VAL A 399 7.80 7.00 -12.67
C VAL A 399 7.51 7.09 -11.18
N PHE A 400 8.40 7.73 -10.44
CA PHE A 400 8.16 8.14 -9.06
C PHE A 400 7.51 9.53 -9.07
N ASN A 401 6.19 9.57 -8.88
CA ASN A 401 5.39 10.78 -8.93
C ASN A 401 5.14 11.33 -7.52
N ASN A 402 5.95 12.29 -7.08
CA ASN A 402 5.85 12.87 -5.74
C ASN A 402 6.13 11.87 -4.58
N GLY A 403 6.84 10.78 -4.82
CA GLY A 403 7.18 9.79 -3.79
C GLY A 403 7.19 8.37 -4.34
N GLY A 404 6.89 7.41 -3.48
CA GLY A 404 6.83 5.99 -3.78
C GLY A 404 8.09 5.19 -3.41
N LEU A 405 7.89 3.92 -3.07
CA LEU A 405 8.95 2.97 -2.72
C LEU A 405 8.85 1.70 -3.59
N LEU A 406 9.96 1.37 -4.25
CA LEU A 406 10.16 0.08 -4.92
C LEU A 406 11.10 -0.80 -4.08
N THR A 407 10.65 -2.00 -3.72
CA THR A 407 11.44 -2.98 -2.98
C THR A 407 11.63 -4.26 -3.79
N PHE A 408 12.88 -4.72 -3.90
CA PHE A 408 13.22 -6.06 -4.39
C PHE A 408 13.55 -7.03 -3.26
N THR A 409 13.15 -8.29 -3.42
CA THR A 409 13.28 -9.33 -2.38
C THR A 409 14.24 -10.48 -2.74
N SER A 410 14.79 -10.53 -3.96
CA SER A 410 15.77 -11.56 -4.36
C SER A 410 16.99 -11.04 -5.14
N SER A 411 17.03 -9.75 -5.51
CA SER A 411 18.09 -9.14 -6.32
C SER A 411 18.20 -7.64 -6.05
N GLY A 412 19.38 -7.05 -6.30
CA GLY A 412 19.58 -5.59 -6.27
C GLY A 412 19.73 -4.94 -7.65
N ASN A 413 19.59 -5.72 -8.74
CA ASN A 413 19.78 -5.21 -10.10
C ASN A 413 18.51 -4.54 -10.62
N LEU A 414 18.62 -3.30 -11.11
CA LEU A 414 17.51 -2.53 -11.70
C LEU A 414 17.97 -1.89 -13.03
N ALA A 415 17.23 -2.15 -14.09
CA ALA A 415 17.57 -1.77 -15.47
C ALA A 415 16.46 -0.98 -16.18
N ASN A 416 15.27 -0.86 -15.58
CA ASN A 416 14.17 -0.06 -16.13
C ASN A 416 14.50 1.44 -16.06
N PRO A 417 14.19 2.25 -17.10
CA PRO A 417 14.41 3.70 -17.07
C PRO A 417 13.54 4.38 -16.01
N ILE A 418 14.09 5.38 -15.30
CA ILE A 418 13.44 5.99 -14.13
C ILE A 418 13.25 7.49 -14.33
N THR A 419 12.07 7.99 -13.97
CA THR A 419 11.77 9.43 -13.86
C THR A 419 11.21 9.76 -12.48
N THR A 420 11.70 10.82 -11.84
CA THR A 420 11.21 11.29 -10.54
C THR A 420 10.63 12.70 -10.64
N THR A 421 9.61 13.01 -9.83
CA THR A 421 9.03 14.36 -9.79
C THR A 421 8.78 14.82 -8.36
N ARG A 422 9.01 16.12 -8.12
CA ARG A 422 8.81 16.83 -6.83
C ARG A 422 9.63 16.27 -5.65
N SER A 423 9.28 15.09 -5.15
CA SER A 423 9.89 14.40 -4.01
C SER A 423 10.88 13.32 -4.47
N SER A 424 11.53 12.65 -3.51
CA SER A 424 12.43 11.53 -3.81
C SER A 424 11.65 10.23 -4.03
N GLY A 425 11.89 9.56 -5.15
CA GLY A 425 11.55 8.15 -5.31
C GLY A 425 12.56 7.28 -4.55
N VAL A 426 12.12 6.16 -3.97
CA VAL A 426 12.99 5.32 -3.12
C VAL A 426 13.11 3.91 -3.69
N PHE A 427 14.35 3.39 -3.69
CA PHE A 427 14.64 2.00 -4.01
C PHE A 427 15.24 1.26 -2.81
N SER A 428 14.88 -0.01 -2.66
CA SER A 428 15.30 -0.90 -1.57
C SER A 428 15.52 -2.32 -2.08
N SER A 429 16.55 -2.99 -1.58
CA SER A 429 16.78 -4.43 -1.82
C SER A 429 17.56 -5.02 -0.64
N PRO A 430 16.91 -5.16 0.53
CA PRO A 430 17.61 -5.42 1.79
C PRO A 430 18.44 -6.70 1.74
N GLY A 431 19.76 -6.57 1.90
CA GLY A 431 20.70 -7.69 1.84
C GLY A 431 21.14 -8.12 0.43
N PHE A 432 20.57 -7.54 -0.63
CA PHE A 432 20.87 -7.87 -2.02
C PHE A 432 21.58 -6.70 -2.71
N SER A 433 22.87 -6.86 -3.00
CA SER A 433 23.64 -5.88 -3.76
C SER A 433 23.36 -6.01 -5.26
N GLY A 434 23.53 -4.92 -6.02
CA GLY A 434 23.33 -4.94 -7.46
C GLY A 434 23.72 -3.66 -8.19
N THR A 435 23.46 -3.66 -9.49
CA THR A 435 23.74 -2.54 -10.39
C THR A 435 22.44 -1.84 -10.78
N ILE A 436 22.44 -0.51 -10.68
CA ILE A 436 21.39 0.35 -11.23
C ILE A 436 21.93 0.92 -12.53
N SER A 437 21.53 0.30 -13.65
CA SER A 437 22.15 0.53 -14.96
C SER A 437 21.43 1.54 -15.83
N SER A 438 20.20 1.87 -15.49
CA SER A 438 19.37 2.79 -16.26
C SER A 438 19.66 4.26 -15.93
N THR A 439 19.23 5.13 -16.83
CA THR A 439 19.19 6.57 -16.57
C THR A 439 18.05 6.91 -15.62
N ILE A 440 18.37 7.69 -14.59
CA ILE A 440 17.43 8.30 -13.65
C ILE A 440 17.37 9.80 -13.94
N SER A 441 16.17 10.33 -14.17
CA SER A 441 15.95 11.72 -14.59
C SER A 441 14.77 12.37 -13.84
N GLY A 442 14.58 13.68 -14.02
CA GLY A 442 13.39 14.39 -13.54
C GLY A 442 13.66 15.46 -12.48
N SER A 443 12.60 16.07 -11.96
CA SER A 443 12.69 17.18 -11.00
C SER A 443 12.82 16.72 -9.55
N GLY A 444 12.41 15.48 -9.25
CA GLY A 444 12.48 14.90 -7.91
C GLY A 444 13.89 14.42 -7.53
N GLY A 445 14.02 13.91 -6.31
CA GLY A 445 15.24 13.24 -5.84
C GLY A 445 15.21 11.74 -6.09
N PHE A 446 16.26 11.03 -5.66
CA PHE A 446 16.29 9.58 -5.66
C PHE A 446 17.00 9.05 -4.41
N GLY A 447 16.40 8.08 -3.73
CA GLY A 447 16.86 7.56 -2.45
C GLY A 447 17.08 6.06 -2.44
N PHE A 448 17.99 5.61 -1.57
CA PHE A 448 18.25 4.20 -1.30
C PHE A 448 18.13 3.89 0.19
N VAL A 449 17.47 2.79 0.56
CA VAL A 449 17.34 2.36 1.97
C VAL A 449 17.26 0.84 2.06
N ASN A 450 17.77 0.24 3.14
CA ASN A 450 17.73 -1.21 3.35
C ASN A 450 17.38 -1.63 4.79
N PHE A 451 16.81 -0.71 5.58
CA PHE A 451 16.26 -0.99 6.91
C PHE A 451 17.22 -1.73 7.86
N GLY A 452 18.52 -1.44 7.76
CA GLY A 452 19.57 -2.02 8.61
C GLY A 452 20.30 -3.23 8.02
N GLN A 453 19.81 -3.83 6.93
CA GLN A 453 20.56 -4.81 6.16
C GLN A 453 21.49 -4.08 5.17
N ASN A 454 22.70 -4.59 4.97
CA ASN A 454 23.66 -3.91 4.08
C ASN A 454 23.49 -4.39 2.63
N ALA A 455 23.42 -3.46 1.68
CA ALA A 455 23.57 -3.75 0.26
C ALA A 455 24.34 -2.64 -0.47
N ILE A 456 25.10 -3.03 -1.50
CA ILE A 456 25.86 -2.14 -2.37
C ILE A 456 25.06 -1.90 -3.65
N TYR A 457 24.83 -0.63 -3.96
CA TYR A 457 24.23 -0.17 -5.21
C TYR A 457 25.30 0.46 -6.10
N THR A 458 25.63 -0.21 -7.19
CA THR A 458 26.56 0.34 -8.20
C THR A 458 25.76 1.12 -9.24
N LEU A 459 25.87 2.44 -9.23
CA LEU A 459 25.21 3.32 -10.19
C LEU A 459 26.10 3.47 -11.43
N THR A 460 25.61 3.03 -12.59
CA THR A 460 26.35 3.12 -13.86
C THR A 460 25.66 4.02 -14.89
N GLY A 461 24.36 4.29 -14.73
CA GLY A 461 23.62 5.23 -15.57
C GLY A 461 24.09 6.68 -15.45
N THR A 462 23.89 7.47 -16.51
CA THR A 462 24.12 8.92 -16.48
C THR A 462 22.86 9.61 -15.99
N ASN A 463 22.89 10.15 -14.77
CA ASN A 463 21.70 10.56 -14.06
C ASN A 463 21.53 12.10 -14.05
N THR A 464 20.28 12.56 -14.09
CA THR A 464 19.90 13.98 -14.24
C THR A 464 18.78 14.41 -13.30
N PHE A 465 18.41 13.59 -12.31
CA PHE A 465 17.43 13.97 -11.29
C PHE A 465 17.93 15.15 -10.44
N GLN A 466 17.06 16.11 -10.16
CA GLN A 466 17.44 17.43 -9.61
C GLN A 466 17.30 17.54 -8.08
N GLY A 467 16.45 16.71 -7.45
CA GLY A 467 16.15 16.80 -6.01
C GLY A 467 17.26 16.31 -5.07
N GLY A 468 18.35 15.76 -5.62
CA GLY A 468 19.48 15.21 -4.87
C GLY A 468 19.38 13.71 -4.64
N LEU A 469 20.46 13.15 -4.09
CA LEU A 469 20.63 11.73 -3.79
C LEU A 469 20.54 11.52 -2.28
N ASP A 470 19.62 10.65 -1.84
CA ASP A 470 19.45 10.29 -0.43
C ASP A 470 20.02 8.88 -0.16
N ILE A 471 20.93 8.76 0.81
CA ILE A 471 21.59 7.51 1.17
C ILE A 471 21.19 7.09 2.59
N GLY A 472 20.14 6.28 2.66
CA GLY A 472 19.55 5.78 3.90
C GLY A 472 20.27 4.58 4.50
N THR A 473 19.88 4.22 5.73
CA THR A 473 20.45 3.11 6.51
C THR A 473 20.58 1.82 5.71
N GLY A 474 21.78 1.22 5.75
CA GLY A 474 22.09 -0.04 5.08
C GLY A 474 22.37 0.07 3.57
N ALA A 475 22.23 1.26 2.96
CA ALA A 475 22.63 1.49 1.58
C ALA A 475 24.11 1.90 1.49
N ILE A 476 24.85 1.30 0.56
CA ILE A 476 26.21 1.71 0.18
C ILE A 476 26.19 2.05 -1.31
N ILE A 477 26.43 3.31 -1.66
CA ILE A 477 26.46 3.74 -3.06
C ILE A 477 27.88 3.64 -3.61
N ALA A 478 28.04 2.86 -4.67
CA ALA A 478 29.23 2.81 -5.50
C ALA A 478 28.93 3.45 -6.86
N PHE A 479 29.92 4.13 -7.44
CA PHE A 479 29.78 4.85 -8.70
C PHE A 479 31.14 4.97 -9.39
N SER A 480 31.16 5.47 -10.63
CA SER A 480 32.39 5.66 -11.41
C SER A 480 32.68 7.12 -11.77
N GLN A 481 31.64 7.94 -11.87
CA GLN A 481 31.73 9.35 -12.25
C GLN A 481 30.66 10.19 -11.58
N ASP A 482 30.90 11.50 -11.47
CA ASP A 482 30.01 12.46 -10.78
C ASP A 482 28.57 12.38 -11.31
N SER A 483 28.38 12.25 -12.63
CA SER A 483 27.05 12.16 -13.25
C SER A 483 26.25 10.92 -12.86
N ASN A 484 26.85 9.90 -12.26
CA ASN A 484 26.09 8.76 -11.72
C ASN A 484 25.27 9.14 -10.47
N LEU A 485 25.58 10.24 -9.78
CA LEU A 485 24.91 10.63 -8.54
C LEU A 485 23.76 11.65 -8.74
N GLY A 486 23.38 11.95 -9.99
CA GLY A 486 22.29 12.88 -10.32
C GLY A 486 22.77 14.15 -11.02
N ALA A 487 21.91 15.16 -11.09
CA ALA A 487 22.25 16.45 -11.69
C ALA A 487 23.51 17.06 -11.04
N ALA A 488 24.30 17.79 -11.83
CA ALA A 488 25.47 18.50 -11.33
C ALA A 488 25.05 19.51 -10.24
N GLY A 489 25.77 19.51 -9.12
CA GLY A 489 25.45 20.37 -7.97
C GLY A 489 24.28 19.90 -7.09
N GLY A 490 23.62 18.78 -7.42
CA GLY A 490 22.63 18.16 -6.56
C GLY A 490 23.21 17.78 -5.19
N VAL A 491 22.40 17.85 -4.14
CA VAL A 491 22.82 17.53 -2.76
C VAL A 491 22.98 16.00 -2.61
N VAL A 492 24.00 15.56 -1.86
CA VAL A 492 24.11 14.18 -1.36
C VAL A 492 23.74 14.19 0.12
N ARG A 493 22.66 13.51 0.48
CA ARG A 493 22.17 13.41 1.85
C ARG A 493 22.53 12.06 2.46
N PHE A 494 23.11 12.09 3.65
CA PHE A 494 23.42 10.90 4.42
C PHE A 494 22.40 10.76 5.55
N SER A 495 21.62 9.67 5.50
CA SER A 495 20.57 9.31 6.47
C SER A 495 20.76 7.87 6.99
N GLY A 496 22.00 7.49 7.23
CA GLY A 496 22.44 6.23 7.83
C GLY A 496 23.30 5.36 6.91
N GLY A 497 23.38 5.67 5.61
CA GLY A 497 24.15 4.89 4.65
C GLY A 497 25.55 5.45 4.32
N SER A 498 26.19 4.87 3.31
CA SER A 498 27.57 5.15 2.94
C SER A 498 27.73 5.49 1.45
N LEU A 499 28.67 6.38 1.14
CA LEU A 499 29.17 6.64 -0.21
C LEU A 499 30.59 6.08 -0.35
N SER A 500 30.78 5.17 -1.30
CA SER A 500 32.08 4.59 -1.63
C SER A 500 32.72 5.38 -2.77
N LEU A 501 33.77 6.16 -2.47
CA LEU A 501 34.49 6.91 -3.50
C LEU A 501 35.43 5.99 -4.27
N PRO A 502 35.35 5.92 -5.61
CA PRO A 502 36.25 5.10 -6.39
C PRO A 502 37.66 5.76 -6.45
N PRO A 503 38.75 4.97 -6.58
CA PRO A 503 40.12 5.48 -6.52
C PRO A 503 40.44 6.58 -7.54
N THR A 504 39.74 6.60 -8.68
CA THR A 504 39.93 7.55 -9.78
C THR A 504 39.17 8.87 -9.60
N PHE A 505 38.30 8.98 -8.59
CA PHE A 505 37.44 10.14 -8.41
C PHE A 505 38.07 11.18 -7.47
N ALA A 506 38.70 12.21 -8.04
CA ALA A 506 39.53 13.14 -7.26
C ALA A 506 38.73 14.14 -6.40
N THR A 507 37.56 14.63 -6.86
CA THR A 507 36.86 15.75 -6.21
C THR A 507 35.35 15.52 -6.16
N LEU A 508 34.76 15.62 -4.96
CA LEU A 508 33.32 15.73 -4.74
C LEU A 508 32.97 17.20 -4.48
N SER A 509 32.28 17.84 -5.42
CA SER A 509 31.85 19.25 -5.33
C SER A 509 30.40 19.43 -4.89
N ARG A 510 29.65 18.33 -4.76
CA ARG A 510 28.25 18.34 -4.33
C ARG A 510 28.10 18.77 -2.87
N PRO A 511 27.10 19.59 -2.53
CA PRO A 511 26.75 19.83 -1.13
C PRO A 511 26.44 18.51 -0.42
N ILE A 512 26.87 18.42 0.84
CA ILE A 512 26.68 17.26 1.70
C ILE A 512 25.81 17.67 2.89
N GLU A 513 24.73 16.93 3.10
CA GLU A 513 23.84 17.09 4.24
C GLU A 513 23.83 15.81 5.07
N VAL A 514 24.07 15.90 6.38
CA VAL A 514 24.25 14.72 7.23
C VAL A 514 23.27 14.69 8.40
N THR A 515 22.41 13.69 8.40
CA THR A 515 21.66 13.22 9.59
C THR A 515 22.27 11.95 10.18
N GLY A 516 23.06 11.22 9.39
CA GLY A 516 24.02 10.20 9.82
C GLY A 516 24.60 9.46 8.62
N GLY A 517 25.82 8.93 8.69
CA GLY A 517 26.36 8.09 7.62
C GLY A 517 27.87 8.22 7.43
N SER A 518 28.38 7.74 6.30
CA SER A 518 29.81 7.69 6.04
C SER A 518 30.21 7.94 4.60
N ILE A 519 31.44 8.42 4.41
CA ILE A 519 32.18 8.28 3.16
C ILE A 519 33.30 7.28 3.42
N SER A 520 33.51 6.34 2.51
CA SER A 520 34.63 5.41 2.57
C SER A 520 35.42 5.38 1.25
N ALA A 521 36.73 5.17 1.35
CA ALA A 521 37.61 5.06 0.20
C ALA A 521 38.77 4.09 0.46
N SER A 522 39.41 3.62 -0.61
CA SER A 522 40.56 2.72 -0.54
C SER A 522 41.79 3.39 0.04
N THR A 523 42.66 2.59 0.66
CA THR A 523 43.89 3.06 1.30
C THR A 523 44.81 3.81 0.34
N GLY A 524 45.39 4.92 0.78
CA GLY A 524 46.39 5.67 0.03
C GLY A 524 45.84 6.61 -1.05
N VAL A 525 44.52 6.69 -1.21
CA VAL A 525 43.88 7.63 -2.14
C VAL A 525 43.56 8.95 -1.45
N THR A 526 43.67 10.06 -2.18
CA THR A 526 43.26 11.39 -1.72
C THR A 526 42.04 11.88 -2.47
N HIS A 527 41.03 12.36 -1.74
CA HIS A 527 39.81 12.96 -2.28
C HIS A 527 39.64 14.37 -1.73
N GLN A 528 39.19 15.29 -2.58
CA GLN A 528 38.81 16.65 -2.18
C GLN A 528 37.30 16.74 -2.01
N LEU A 529 36.84 17.15 -0.82
CA LEU A 529 35.44 17.46 -0.54
C LEU A 529 35.30 18.99 -0.56
N THR A 530 34.87 19.51 -1.70
CA THR A 530 34.77 20.96 -1.96
C THR A 530 33.34 21.49 -1.79
N GLY A 531 32.34 20.60 -1.79
CA GLY A 531 30.96 20.96 -1.50
C GLY A 531 30.75 21.39 -0.05
N ASN A 532 29.71 22.20 0.18
CA ASN A 532 29.35 22.65 1.53
C ASN A 532 28.90 21.48 2.41
N LEU A 533 29.36 21.44 3.65
CA LEU A 533 28.96 20.43 4.63
C LEU A 533 27.96 21.01 5.63
N SER A 534 26.86 20.30 5.87
CA SER A 534 25.75 20.73 6.73
C SER A 534 25.09 19.54 7.45
N GLY A 535 24.17 19.82 8.38
CA GLY A 535 23.46 18.81 9.16
C GLY A 535 24.01 18.64 10.59
N GLN A 536 23.41 17.71 11.32
CA GLN A 536 23.62 17.53 12.77
C GLN A 536 24.00 16.09 13.17
N GLY A 537 24.04 15.17 12.21
CA GLY A 537 24.29 13.75 12.43
C GLY A 537 25.75 13.38 12.74
N ARG A 538 26.01 12.08 12.93
CA ARG A 538 27.37 11.54 12.92
C ARG A 538 27.82 11.30 11.48
N PHE A 539 28.90 11.95 11.07
CA PHE A 539 29.51 11.80 9.74
C PHE A 539 30.87 11.12 9.85
N VAL A 540 31.01 9.93 9.29
CA VAL A 540 32.27 9.17 9.34
C VAL A 540 33.05 9.33 8.04
N LEU A 541 34.26 9.85 8.12
CA LEU A 541 35.28 9.76 7.08
C LEU A 541 36.10 8.49 7.32
N GLY A 542 35.79 7.46 6.55
CA GLY A 542 36.25 6.09 6.74
C GLY A 542 37.30 5.60 5.73
N GLY A 543 37.93 4.47 6.05
CA GLY A 543 38.95 3.84 5.21
C GLY A 543 40.35 4.40 5.45
N GLY A 544 41.37 3.87 4.77
CA GLY A 544 42.76 4.33 4.90
C GLY A 544 43.11 5.51 3.98
N ALA A 545 42.12 6.36 3.70
CA ALA A 545 42.19 7.40 2.68
C ALA A 545 42.43 8.80 3.28
N THR A 546 42.75 9.76 2.42
CA THR A 546 42.89 11.18 2.77
C THR A 546 41.71 11.98 2.21
N PHE A 547 41.04 12.73 3.07
CA PHE A 547 39.93 13.61 2.73
C PHE A 547 40.32 15.07 2.99
N VAL A 548 40.44 15.86 1.93
CA VAL A 548 40.71 17.30 2.03
C VAL A 548 39.39 18.03 2.09
N LEU A 549 39.06 18.65 3.22
CA LEU A 549 37.84 19.44 3.37
C LEU A 549 38.13 20.89 2.98
N ALA A 550 37.60 21.31 1.84
CA ALA A 550 37.81 22.64 1.28
C ALA A 550 36.51 23.47 1.18
N GLY A 551 35.34 22.83 1.30
CA GLY A 551 34.04 23.50 1.31
C GLY A 551 33.77 24.30 2.59
N ALA A 552 32.75 25.17 2.56
CA ALA A 552 32.25 25.81 3.78
C ALA A 552 31.50 24.77 4.64
N SER A 553 31.59 24.85 5.97
CA SER A 553 30.92 23.91 6.86
C SER A 553 30.04 24.62 7.89
N SER A 554 28.74 24.37 7.81
CA SER A 554 27.73 24.77 8.80
C SER A 554 27.32 23.61 9.72
N PHE A 555 27.93 22.44 9.52
CA PHE A 555 27.65 21.21 10.24
C PHE A 555 27.86 21.36 11.75
N THR A 556 26.91 20.90 12.54
CA THR A 556 26.92 20.97 14.01
C THR A 556 27.01 19.59 14.67
N GLY A 557 27.07 18.53 13.87
CA GLY A 557 27.11 17.14 14.35
C GLY A 557 28.49 16.65 14.75
N GLN A 558 28.69 15.33 14.73
CA GLN A 558 29.99 14.70 15.01
C GLN A 558 30.71 14.32 13.71
N LEU A 559 31.88 14.91 13.47
CA LEU A 559 32.79 14.49 12.42
C LEU A 559 33.75 13.44 12.99
N ALA A 560 33.65 12.21 12.49
CA ALA A 560 34.49 11.10 12.94
C ALA A 560 35.46 10.67 11.83
N VAL A 561 36.75 10.65 12.15
CA VAL A 561 37.82 10.29 11.21
C VAL A 561 38.38 8.95 11.64
N ILE A 562 37.99 7.89 10.94
CA ILE A 562 38.17 6.50 11.40
C ILE A 562 38.85 5.68 10.31
N GLY A 563 40.09 5.26 10.57
CA GLY A 563 40.87 4.44 9.67
C GLY A 563 40.45 2.98 9.63
N GLN A 564 41.30 2.14 9.02
CA GLN A 564 41.13 0.70 9.01
C GLN A 564 41.80 0.05 10.21
N ASN A 565 41.34 -1.15 10.56
CA ASN A 565 42.03 -2.00 11.51
C ASN A 565 43.42 -2.39 10.95
N GLY A 566 44.48 -2.36 11.76
CA GLY A 566 45.85 -2.64 11.29
C GLY A 566 46.66 -1.42 10.83
N SER A 567 46.33 -0.23 11.35
CA SER A 567 47.16 0.99 11.36
C SER A 567 47.12 1.93 10.16
N ALA A 568 46.30 1.72 9.13
CA ALA A 568 46.10 2.73 8.08
C ALA A 568 45.09 3.80 8.57
N PRO A 569 45.52 5.03 8.93
CA PRO A 569 44.60 6.04 9.40
C PRO A 569 43.72 6.57 8.26
N SER A 570 42.48 6.92 8.60
CA SER A 570 41.75 7.92 7.82
C SER A 570 42.36 9.28 8.11
N VAL A 571 42.60 10.10 7.10
CA VAL A 571 43.23 11.41 7.24
C VAL A 571 42.23 12.47 6.84
N VAL A 572 41.94 13.42 7.74
CA VAL A 572 41.25 14.66 7.40
C VAL A 572 42.28 15.78 7.25
N VAL A 573 42.22 16.52 6.15
CA VAL A 573 43.09 17.65 5.85
C VAL A 573 42.28 18.93 5.82
N VAL A 574 42.70 19.95 6.59
CA VAL A 574 41.98 21.22 6.70
C VAL A 574 42.94 22.42 6.75
N ASP A 575 42.49 23.56 6.22
CA ASP A 575 43.18 24.86 6.29
C ASP A 575 42.78 25.71 7.50
N SER A 576 41.66 25.37 8.15
CA SER A 576 41.05 26.13 9.24
C SER A 576 40.07 25.27 10.07
N ASP A 577 39.82 25.65 11.32
CA ASP A 577 38.83 24.97 12.19
C ASP A 577 37.41 24.99 11.59
N ALA A 578 37.06 26.04 10.86
CA ALA A 578 35.76 26.19 10.22
C ALA A 578 35.43 25.08 9.22
N ARG A 579 36.43 24.38 8.65
CA ARG A 579 36.19 23.21 7.77
C ARG A 579 35.64 22.01 8.52
N LEU A 580 35.93 21.89 9.82
CA LEU A 580 35.49 20.79 10.67
C LEU A 580 34.03 20.96 11.13
N GLY A 581 33.35 22.05 10.73
CA GLY A 581 31.99 22.39 11.16
C GLY A 581 31.93 23.66 12.00
N ALA A 582 30.72 24.01 12.42
CA ALA A 582 30.49 25.06 13.40
C ALA A 582 31.28 24.79 14.70
N PRO A 583 31.58 25.81 15.52
CA PRO A 583 32.30 25.62 16.78
C PRO A 583 31.63 24.67 17.78
N SER A 584 30.33 24.39 17.63
CA SER A 584 29.57 23.43 18.45
C SER A 584 29.64 21.98 17.93
N ALA A 585 30.14 21.76 16.72
CA ALA A 585 30.35 20.41 16.20
C ALA A 585 31.39 19.67 17.06
N THR A 586 31.39 18.34 16.99
CA THR A 586 32.35 17.52 17.71
C THR A 586 33.28 16.81 16.73
N LEU A 587 34.52 16.58 17.15
CA LEU A 587 35.53 15.87 16.37
C LEU A 587 35.90 14.57 17.07
N GLN A 588 35.91 13.47 16.32
CA GLN A 588 36.43 12.19 16.79
C GLN A 588 37.61 11.78 15.90
N LEU A 589 38.78 11.60 16.48
CA LEU A 589 39.98 11.11 15.78
C LEU A 589 40.28 9.67 16.19
N GLY A 590 39.90 8.74 15.34
CA GLY A 590 40.01 7.31 15.58
C GLY A 590 39.00 6.77 16.58
N GLU A 591 38.94 5.45 16.69
CA GLU A 591 38.07 4.75 17.62
C GLU A 591 38.63 3.38 18.02
N GLN A 592 38.09 2.83 19.10
CA GLN A 592 38.30 1.44 19.47
C GLN A 592 36.97 0.72 19.58
N SER A 593 36.91 -0.46 18.96
CA SER A 593 35.76 -1.36 19.01
C SER A 593 36.26 -2.74 19.43
N GLY A 594 36.04 -3.10 20.71
CA GLY A 594 36.64 -4.29 21.30
C GLY A 594 38.17 -4.18 21.34
N ILE A 595 38.87 -5.16 20.77
CA ILE A 595 40.34 -5.17 20.65
C ILE A 595 40.86 -4.38 19.44
N PHE A 596 39.98 -3.98 18.51
CA PHE A 596 40.38 -3.33 17.27
C PHE A 596 40.49 -1.83 17.47
N VAL A 597 41.66 -1.28 17.15
CA VAL A 597 41.94 0.16 17.15
C VAL A 597 41.99 0.62 15.69
N ARG A 598 41.19 1.63 15.38
CA ARG A 598 41.09 2.26 14.06
C ARG A 598 41.58 3.70 14.19
N PRO A 599 42.80 4.04 13.74
CA PRO A 599 43.39 5.35 13.99
C PRO A 599 42.77 6.42 13.10
N GLY A 600 42.78 7.67 13.56
CA GLY A 600 42.41 8.85 12.77
C GLY A 600 43.55 9.87 12.74
N ARG A 601 43.67 10.64 11.66
CA ARG A 601 44.69 11.68 11.52
C ARG A 601 44.08 13.02 11.14
N LEU A 602 44.43 14.07 11.88
CA LEU A 602 44.21 15.47 11.49
C LEU A 602 45.49 16.01 10.88
N LYS A 603 45.43 16.56 9.66
CA LYS A 603 46.56 17.20 8.98
C LYS A 603 46.25 18.66 8.65
N ALA A 604 47.17 19.55 8.99
CA ALA A 604 47.04 20.98 8.71
C ALA A 604 47.53 21.38 7.31
N MET A 605 46.85 22.35 6.71
CA MET A 605 47.31 23.13 5.56
C MET A 605 47.36 24.64 5.83
N GLY A 606 47.11 25.03 7.08
CA GLY A 606 47.21 26.38 7.60
C GLY A 606 47.28 26.31 9.13
N ASP A 607 47.52 27.44 9.79
CA ASP A 607 47.47 27.48 11.26
C ASP A 607 46.05 27.16 11.73
N LEU A 608 45.93 26.17 12.62
CA LEU A 608 44.65 25.72 13.15
C LEU A 608 44.50 26.17 14.60
N ASN A 609 43.44 26.94 14.87
CA ASN A 609 43.02 27.27 16.22
C ASN A 609 41.69 26.58 16.51
N ILE A 610 41.75 25.38 17.11
CA ILE A 610 40.56 24.57 17.36
C ILE A 610 39.78 25.19 18.54
N SER A 611 38.50 25.48 18.31
CA SER A 611 37.66 26.22 19.26
C SER A 611 37.55 25.53 20.63
N ALA A 612 37.54 26.31 21.71
CA ALA A 612 37.31 25.82 23.07
C ALA A 612 35.93 25.14 23.24
N THR A 613 34.98 25.42 22.35
CA THR A 613 33.64 24.82 22.36
C THR A 613 33.54 23.50 21.59
N ARG A 614 34.54 23.15 20.76
CA ARG A 614 34.51 21.95 19.91
C ARG A 614 34.98 20.75 20.72
N ASN A 615 34.08 19.91 21.23
CA ASN A 615 34.52 18.70 21.93
C ASN A 615 35.32 17.78 20.99
N THR A 616 36.49 17.32 21.43
CA THR A 616 37.35 16.42 20.66
C THR A 616 37.69 15.15 21.44
N THR A 617 37.30 14.00 20.90
CA THR A 617 37.67 12.69 21.42
C THR A 617 38.66 12.00 20.51
N TYR A 618 39.48 11.10 21.06
CA TYR A 618 40.44 10.38 20.24
C TYR A 618 40.81 8.99 20.74
N ARG A 619 41.27 8.17 19.79
CA ARG A 619 41.91 6.88 20.05
C ARG A 619 42.95 6.60 18.98
N ALA A 620 44.22 6.45 19.39
CA ALA A 620 45.34 6.30 18.47
C ALA A 620 45.34 7.39 17.37
N ALA A 621 45.17 8.65 17.79
CA ALA A 621 45.11 9.77 16.87
C ALA A 621 46.50 10.26 16.47
N THR A 622 46.63 10.66 15.22
CA THR A 622 47.80 11.39 14.71
C THR A 622 47.43 12.84 14.45
N VAL A 623 48.18 13.77 15.01
CA VAL A 623 48.08 15.19 14.71
C VAL A 623 49.32 15.59 13.90
N ASP A 624 49.11 15.83 12.62
CA ASP A 624 50.12 16.25 11.67
C ASP A 624 50.06 17.76 11.45
N THR A 625 51.02 18.45 12.04
CA THR A 625 51.16 19.90 11.87
C THR A 625 51.56 20.33 10.47
N ASN A 626 52.21 19.45 9.69
CA ASN A 626 52.66 19.77 8.33
C ASN A 626 53.42 21.12 8.22
N GLY A 627 54.14 21.52 9.27
CA GLY A 627 54.88 22.78 9.37
C GLY A 627 54.10 23.97 9.96
N PHE A 628 52.79 23.83 10.21
CA PHE A 628 51.92 24.87 10.80
C PHE A 628 51.72 24.71 12.30
N ASN A 629 51.14 25.71 12.95
CA ASN A 629 50.76 25.61 14.34
C ASN A 629 49.33 25.07 14.47
N ILE A 630 49.13 24.06 15.33
CA ILE A 630 47.81 23.56 15.71
C ILE A 630 47.64 23.79 17.21
N THR A 631 46.62 24.54 17.61
CA THR A 631 46.27 24.78 19.01
C THR A 631 44.91 24.16 19.33
N PHE A 632 44.87 23.31 20.36
CA PHE A 632 43.63 22.80 20.95
C PHE A 632 43.30 23.63 22.19
N ASN A 633 42.14 24.30 22.20
CA ASN A 633 41.65 25.11 23.33
C ASN A 633 40.61 24.40 24.20
N GLN A 634 40.29 23.17 23.85
CA GLN A 634 39.35 22.28 24.51
C GLN A 634 40.06 21.04 25.05
N PRO A 635 39.49 20.36 26.07
CA PRO A 635 40.00 19.07 26.51
C PRO A 635 40.08 18.07 25.35
N LEU A 636 41.27 17.50 25.14
CA LEU A 636 41.49 16.40 24.22
C LEU A 636 41.33 15.10 25.02
N SER A 637 40.17 14.44 24.91
CA SER A 637 39.84 13.28 25.76
C SER A 637 40.07 11.97 25.01
N GLY A 638 40.97 11.12 25.50
CA GLY A 638 41.31 9.89 24.80
C GLY A 638 42.69 9.32 25.15
N ARG A 639 43.13 8.33 24.36
CA ARG A 639 44.43 7.66 24.53
C ARG A 639 45.15 7.43 23.21
N GLY A 640 46.48 7.50 23.23
CA GLY A 640 47.33 7.29 22.07
C GLY A 640 47.36 8.53 21.18
N LEU A 641 48.21 9.50 21.54
CA LEU A 641 48.40 10.75 20.80
C LEU A 641 49.76 10.75 20.10
N ASN A 642 49.74 10.83 18.77
CA ASN A 642 50.94 10.89 17.95
C ASN A 642 51.07 12.28 17.33
N LYS A 643 52.14 13.00 17.65
CA LYS A 643 52.49 14.28 17.06
C LYS A 643 53.51 14.09 15.93
N VAL A 644 53.18 14.60 14.75
CA VAL A 644 54.08 14.64 13.58
C VAL A 644 54.05 16.02 12.89
N GLY A 645 54.92 16.21 11.89
CA GLY A 645 55.11 17.48 11.19
C GLY A 645 55.98 18.47 11.97
N ALA A 646 56.69 19.34 11.26
CA ALA A 646 57.69 20.25 11.82
C ALA A 646 57.12 21.41 12.68
N GLY A 647 55.80 21.63 12.68
CA GLY A 647 55.17 22.75 13.39
C GLY A 647 54.90 22.46 14.87
N VAL A 648 54.20 23.41 15.53
CA VAL A 648 53.85 23.31 16.96
C VAL A 648 52.45 22.73 17.14
N LEU A 649 52.30 21.68 17.95
CA LEU A 649 51.03 21.28 18.54
C LEU A 649 50.95 21.83 19.96
N ARG A 650 50.02 22.75 20.23
CA ARG A 650 49.79 23.31 21.56
C ARG A 650 48.50 22.78 22.18
N LEU A 651 48.57 22.35 23.45
CA LEU A 651 47.42 21.85 24.22
C LEU A 651 47.12 22.80 25.39
N ASN A 652 46.07 23.61 25.30
CA ASN A 652 45.71 24.62 26.33
C ASN A 652 44.85 24.08 27.48
N THR A 653 44.48 22.81 27.44
CA THR A 653 43.65 22.15 28.44
C THR A 653 44.17 20.74 28.70
N ALA A 654 43.98 20.22 29.91
CA ALA A 654 44.42 18.88 30.26
C ALA A 654 43.50 17.80 29.68
N ASN A 655 44.10 16.71 29.18
CA ASN A 655 43.39 15.46 28.96
C ASN A 655 42.91 14.95 30.34
N PRO A 656 41.62 14.66 30.53
CA PRO A 656 41.08 14.20 31.81
C PRO A 656 41.48 12.76 32.17
N ASP A 657 42.15 12.00 31.30
CA ASP A 657 42.57 10.64 31.60
C ASP A 657 43.67 10.61 32.69
N THR A 658 43.35 9.91 33.79
CA THR A 658 44.25 9.72 34.94
C THR A 658 44.72 8.26 35.08
N SER A 659 44.44 7.38 34.13
CA SER A 659 44.80 5.96 34.24
C SER A 659 46.30 5.71 34.09
N GLY A 660 47.04 6.68 33.53
CA GLY A 660 48.44 6.54 33.16
C GLY A 660 48.69 5.62 31.95
N GLU A 661 47.66 5.45 31.11
CA GLU A 661 47.69 4.62 29.90
C GLU A 661 47.55 5.45 28.61
N ASN A 662 47.66 6.77 28.69
CA ASN A 662 47.75 7.61 27.50
C ASN A 662 49.19 7.64 26.98
N ASP A 663 49.44 6.88 25.93
CA ASP A 663 50.70 6.91 25.21
C ASP A 663 50.79 8.16 24.33
N VAL A 664 51.89 8.90 24.45
CA VAL A 664 52.22 10.10 23.69
C VAL A 664 53.50 9.83 22.90
N THR A 665 53.42 9.96 21.59
CA THR A 665 54.56 9.86 20.68
C THR A 665 54.79 11.20 20.00
N ILE A 666 56.04 11.67 19.95
CA ILE A 666 56.43 12.89 19.25
C ILE A 666 57.49 12.51 18.22
N SER A 667 57.12 12.43 16.95
CA SER A 667 58.04 12.01 15.90
C SER A 667 58.65 13.15 15.11
N GLN A 668 58.10 14.37 15.24
CA GLN A 668 58.62 15.57 14.58
C GLN A 668 58.05 16.86 15.20
N GLY A 669 58.85 17.93 15.20
CA GLY A 669 58.44 19.27 15.62
C GLY A 669 58.12 19.37 17.11
N ILE A 670 57.32 20.37 17.50
CA ILE A 670 57.14 20.74 18.91
C ILE A 670 55.76 20.28 19.42
N LEU A 671 55.71 19.52 20.52
CA LEU A 671 54.52 19.38 21.36
C LEU A 671 54.65 20.34 22.55
N ARG A 672 53.77 21.34 22.65
CA ARG A 672 53.83 22.41 23.65
C ARG A 672 52.67 22.36 24.64
N LEU A 673 52.97 22.50 25.92
CA LEU A 673 51.98 22.62 26.98
C LEU A 673 51.44 24.06 27.09
N GLY A 674 50.14 24.17 27.25
CA GLY A 674 49.46 25.40 27.64
C GLY A 674 48.84 25.36 29.04
N ILE A 675 48.95 24.22 29.73
CA ILE A 675 48.49 23.98 31.09
C ILE A 675 49.26 22.81 31.71
N ASN A 676 49.19 22.66 33.03
CA ASN A 676 49.74 21.50 33.74
C ASN A 676 49.07 20.20 33.24
N ASN A 677 49.86 19.14 33.08
CA ASN A 677 49.42 17.80 32.70
C ASN A 677 48.56 17.81 31.42
N ALA A 678 48.97 18.59 30.40
CA ALA A 678 48.15 18.81 29.20
C ALA A 678 47.75 17.52 28.46
N PHE A 679 48.60 16.48 28.49
CA PHE A 679 48.33 15.16 27.91
C PHE A 679 47.85 14.11 28.94
N GLY A 680 47.45 14.53 30.14
CA GLY A 680 46.91 13.65 31.20
C GLY A 680 47.93 13.34 32.29
N THR A 681 47.45 13.15 33.51
CA THR A 681 48.29 12.83 34.66
C THR A 681 48.87 11.42 34.50
N ARG A 682 50.18 11.27 34.71
CA ARG A 682 50.93 10.01 34.55
C ARG A 682 50.87 9.43 33.12
N ALA A 683 50.68 10.27 32.10
CA ALA A 683 50.81 9.83 30.72
C ALA A 683 52.20 9.22 30.46
N ARG A 684 52.33 8.45 29.37
CA ARG A 684 53.61 7.84 28.96
C ARG A 684 54.10 8.55 27.73
N VAL A 685 55.31 9.11 27.77
CA VAL A 685 55.98 9.53 26.54
C VAL A 685 56.66 8.30 25.97
N ALA A 686 55.97 7.63 25.05
CA ALA A 686 56.36 6.32 24.52
C ALA A 686 57.52 6.39 23.53
N SER A 687 57.67 7.53 22.83
CA SER A 687 58.81 7.80 21.96
C SER A 687 58.95 9.29 21.63
N MET A 688 60.21 9.71 21.49
CA MET A 688 60.58 10.99 20.89
C MET A 688 61.66 10.72 19.83
N SER A 689 61.43 11.12 18.59
CA SER A 689 62.37 10.90 17.47
C SER A 689 62.58 12.11 16.58
N GLY A 690 63.62 12.07 15.75
CA GLY A 690 63.93 13.14 14.80
C GLY A 690 64.28 14.46 15.49
N ASP A 691 63.62 15.54 15.10
CA ASP A 691 63.75 16.88 15.67
C ASP A 691 62.68 17.18 16.74
N ALA A 692 62.08 16.13 17.31
CA ALA A 692 61.00 16.26 18.29
C ALA A 692 61.41 17.09 19.51
N VAL A 693 60.53 18.01 19.91
CA VAL A 693 60.67 18.81 21.12
C VAL A 693 59.41 18.65 21.98
N LEU A 694 59.58 18.22 23.23
CA LEU A 694 58.55 18.36 24.26
C LEU A 694 58.79 19.67 25.01
N ASP A 695 57.95 20.66 24.79
CA ASP A 695 58.05 21.98 25.39
C ASP A 695 57.01 22.18 26.50
N LEU A 696 57.45 22.09 27.76
CA LEU A 696 56.58 22.30 28.91
C LEU A 696 56.15 23.76 29.06
N ASN A 697 56.86 24.71 28.43
CA ASN A 697 56.47 26.12 28.38
C ASN A 697 56.10 26.71 29.77
N GLY A 698 56.84 26.31 30.82
CA GLY A 698 56.63 26.79 32.18
C GLY A 698 55.59 26.01 33.01
N PHE A 699 54.94 24.99 32.45
CA PHE A 699 53.93 24.17 33.13
C PHE A 699 54.50 22.85 33.67
N ALA A 700 53.77 22.23 34.60
CA ALA A 700 54.12 20.92 35.15
C ALA A 700 53.62 19.77 34.26
N ALA A 701 54.39 18.69 34.16
CA ALA A 701 53.98 17.43 33.57
C ALA A 701 54.40 16.26 34.48
N GLU A 702 53.42 15.49 34.94
CA GLU A 702 53.65 14.23 35.65
C GLU A 702 53.57 13.06 34.67
N LEU A 703 54.68 12.34 34.48
CA LEU A 703 54.79 11.21 33.55
C LEU A 703 54.92 9.88 34.29
N ALA A 704 54.30 8.83 33.74
CA ALA A 704 54.58 7.47 34.21
C ALA A 704 55.94 6.97 33.69
N THR A 705 56.23 7.22 32.40
CA THR A 705 57.48 6.80 31.77
C THR A 705 57.90 7.79 30.67
N LEU A 706 59.22 7.83 30.43
CA LEU A 706 59.87 8.39 29.25
C LEU A 706 60.64 7.26 28.57
N GLU A 707 60.22 6.89 27.38
CA GLU A 707 60.74 5.72 26.65
C GLU A 707 61.18 6.14 25.24
N ASN A 708 62.18 5.43 24.69
CA ASN A 708 62.62 5.57 23.29
C ASN A 708 62.88 7.03 22.86
N ILE A 709 63.70 7.75 23.65
CA ILE A 709 64.07 9.15 23.41
C ILE A 709 65.38 9.19 22.61
N GLU A 710 65.31 9.61 21.35
CA GLU A 710 66.50 9.77 20.51
C GLU A 710 67.36 10.96 20.96
N SER A 711 68.68 10.87 20.79
CA SER A 711 69.63 11.91 21.22
C SER A 711 69.49 13.25 20.49
N SER A 712 68.80 13.27 19.35
CA SER A 712 68.50 14.47 18.56
C SER A 712 67.28 15.25 19.07
N THR A 713 66.56 14.71 20.06
CA THR A 713 65.34 15.31 20.59
C THR A 713 65.60 16.19 21.82
N GLU A 714 64.65 17.04 22.17
CA GLU A 714 64.80 18.01 23.25
C GLU A 714 63.58 18.05 24.17
N ILE A 715 63.81 18.15 25.48
CA ILE A 715 62.76 18.48 26.46
C ILE A 715 63.06 19.87 27.04
N ARG A 716 62.17 20.83 26.77
CA ARG A 716 62.27 22.21 27.25
C ARG A 716 61.37 22.40 28.46
N LEU A 717 61.94 22.65 29.62
CA LEU A 717 61.17 22.83 30.87
C LEU A 717 60.62 24.25 31.02
N GLY A 718 61.39 25.27 30.64
CA GLY A 718 61.13 26.66 31.06
C GLY A 718 61.17 26.78 32.58
N SER A 719 60.16 27.42 33.18
CA SER A 719 59.94 27.42 34.65
C SER A 719 59.14 26.21 35.16
N GLY A 720 58.83 25.25 34.29
CA GLY A 720 57.99 24.09 34.58
C GLY A 720 58.73 22.97 35.30
N GLN A 721 57.98 21.94 35.70
CA GLN A 721 58.51 20.74 36.35
C GLN A 721 58.12 19.49 35.57
N LEU A 722 59.08 18.59 35.35
CA LEU A 722 58.84 17.24 34.84
C LEU A 722 59.09 16.27 35.99
N THR A 723 58.07 15.50 36.36
CA THR A 723 58.13 14.56 37.50
C THR A 723 57.76 13.15 37.08
#